data_AF-A0A522EA54-F1
#
_entry.id   AF-A0A522EA54-F1
#
_cell.length_a   1.000
_cell.length_b   1.000
_cell.length_c   1.000
_cell.angle_alpha   90.00
_cell.angle_beta   90.00
_cell.angle_gamma   90.00
#
_symmetry.space_group_name_H-M   'P 1'
#
loop_
_entity.id
_entity.type
_entity.pdbx_description
1 polymer ?
#
loop_
_entity_poly.entity_id
_entity_poly.type
_entity_poly.pdbx_seq_one_letter_code
_entity_poly.pdbx_strand_id
1 'polypeptide(L)'
;MSPIMTLGPSLIREEEPDANKTIFGRFLLAIRNGQTLDQPISGDRVVWCDEPVELIALSGLWVIMHKLASLSGESINTMGHAQQIAEWVNRLVSAGIVFVHETPEAAGEAFRTQVLHLTRQAHTLGYRPGMEVPVQAWSQLSRGNKDAFVRALTKERADKPGNLLDYWQAPSTLFFAPLVKAARDLRERLLILKRDVATRNFVHESTYFKVFVSYEAEVALSIAQGVLDFLDEIRGDAKLVPESLRDAEAGLAEVVSTIDLFRRFRIQPDRWPATSSDMTLDTEWLTTQMLLSYTDKPHTADFLVGASLYRSALLALQAQDDQTVVERVIKRLSTRVMGKPPLTAQEEQILINKIKDRLHSLRTWDPPLIDDHVVSSMLFEISDREFYLDPETAYEVAAGMQLAILERVRSSGLDTNLWLKGVGMAMNWPALTRAEVQDIMTEAVLPDTVILDGLALRQPEVGKQEAQKLLRLHPAPRTLNHAIRLVFIELDVDTIRENVDILDPEILGEHLAFMLDQVSTTKNGEYFIPTLWTALTRAGQSWVEGLLRDRNRRPALCDAIKLGLEDETIKWNRPAVDKLRENIGENTFHRLILGAVARFRDILRRSPEFDGETSWVNVIGAASSSEVDLRVLGKKATPADARRILKATPEATALAWANGETD
;
A
#
# COMPACT_ATOMS: atom_id res chain seq x y z
N MET A 1 10.29 -32.88 60.73
CA MET A 1 11.31 -32.43 59.76
C MET A 1 10.83 -31.15 59.13
N SER A 2 11.66 -30.10 59.11
CA SER A 2 11.26 -28.79 58.57
C SER A 2 11.15 -28.87 57.03
N PRO A 3 10.10 -28.32 56.39
CA PRO A 3 9.94 -28.30 54.93
C PRO A 3 11.17 -27.79 54.17
N ILE A 4 11.97 -26.93 54.82
CA ILE A 4 13.26 -26.39 54.37
C ILE A 4 14.25 -27.51 53.97
N MET A 5 14.30 -28.61 54.73
CA MET A 5 15.23 -29.72 54.44
C MET A 5 14.76 -30.62 53.29
N THR A 6 13.46 -30.61 52.98
CA THR A 6 12.88 -31.38 51.87
C THR A 6 12.79 -30.60 50.55
N LEU A 7 12.90 -29.26 50.58
CA LEU A 7 12.91 -28.40 49.39
C LEU A 7 14.32 -28.13 48.85
N GLY A 8 15.34 -28.29 49.68
CA GLY A 8 16.75 -28.23 49.27
C GLY A 8 17.06 -29.08 48.03
N PRO A 9 16.64 -30.36 47.98
CA PRO A 9 16.86 -31.23 46.82
C PRO A 9 16.08 -30.86 45.55
N SER A 10 15.00 -30.07 45.62
CA SER A 10 14.25 -29.65 44.42
C SER A 10 14.72 -28.30 43.85
N LEU A 11 15.29 -27.43 44.70
CA LEU A 11 15.94 -26.19 44.27
C LEU A 11 17.41 -26.42 43.87
N ILE A 12 18.01 -27.48 44.41
CA ILE A 12 19.44 -27.79 44.32
C ILE A 12 19.58 -29.32 44.33
N ARG A 13 19.39 -29.99 43.19
CA ARG A 13 19.80 -31.41 43.07
C ARG A 13 21.32 -31.45 43.05
N GLU A 14 21.91 -31.91 44.15
CA GLU A 14 23.36 -31.93 44.42
C GLU A 14 24.19 -32.82 43.48
N GLU A 15 23.59 -33.53 42.49
CA GLU A 15 24.31 -34.50 41.66
C GLU A 15 24.20 -34.30 40.13
N GLU A 16 23.60 -33.23 39.60
CA GLU A 16 23.40 -33.10 38.14
C GLU A 16 24.26 -32.02 37.43
N PRO A 17 24.59 -32.20 36.12
CA PRO A 17 25.27 -31.25 35.23
C PRO A 17 24.59 -29.86 35.04
N ASP A 18 23.61 -29.52 35.88
CA ASP A 18 22.65 -28.42 35.70
C ASP A 18 22.96 -27.16 36.52
N ALA A 19 23.85 -27.21 37.53
CA ALA A 19 24.26 -26.01 38.28
C ALA A 19 24.94 -24.96 37.39
N ASN A 20 25.64 -25.40 36.33
CA ASN A 20 26.20 -24.53 35.30
C ASN A 20 25.16 -24.00 34.29
N LYS A 21 23.93 -24.51 34.30
CA LYS A 21 22.89 -24.14 33.33
C LYS A 21 22.01 -22.99 33.82
N THR A 22 21.78 -22.84 35.12
CA THR A 22 20.89 -21.77 35.64
C THR A 22 21.68 -20.59 36.22
N ILE A 23 21.12 -19.37 36.14
CA ILE A 23 21.73 -18.16 36.72
C ILE A 23 21.88 -18.29 38.23
N PHE A 24 20.85 -18.78 38.92
CA PHE A 24 20.90 -19.01 40.35
C PHE A 24 21.92 -20.11 40.73
N GLY A 25 22.03 -21.19 39.94
CA GLY A 25 23.05 -22.22 40.13
C GLY A 25 24.47 -21.68 39.97
N ARG A 26 24.74 -20.88 38.92
CA ARG A 26 26.03 -20.20 38.72
C ARG A 26 26.35 -19.23 39.86
N PHE A 27 25.35 -18.54 40.38
CA PHE A 27 25.50 -17.67 41.55
C PHE A 27 25.89 -18.47 42.81
N LEU A 28 25.25 -19.60 43.09
CA LEU A 28 25.62 -20.48 44.20
C LEU A 28 27.04 -21.04 44.03
N LEU A 29 27.41 -21.45 42.82
CA LEU A 29 28.77 -21.89 42.50
C LEU A 29 29.80 -20.77 42.71
N ALA A 30 29.49 -19.53 42.32
CA ALA A 30 30.37 -18.39 42.56
C ALA A 30 30.61 -18.15 44.07
N ILE A 31 29.56 -18.27 44.88
CA ILE A 31 29.70 -18.16 46.34
C ILE A 31 30.54 -19.31 46.91
N ARG A 32 30.29 -20.55 46.47
CA ARG A 32 31.03 -21.74 46.90
C ARG A 32 32.51 -21.65 46.54
N ASN A 33 32.81 -21.24 45.31
CA ASN A 33 34.19 -21.01 44.87
C ASN A 33 34.86 -19.92 45.71
N GLY A 34 34.15 -18.82 46.01
CA GLY A 34 34.62 -17.77 46.92
C GLY A 34 34.87 -18.27 48.35
N GLN A 35 34.00 -19.15 48.88
CA GLN A 35 34.13 -19.73 50.21
C GLN A 35 35.38 -20.63 50.33
N THR A 36 35.72 -21.40 49.29
CA THR A 36 36.95 -22.23 49.29
C THR A 36 38.25 -21.43 49.31
N LEU A 37 38.21 -20.15 48.92
CA LEU A 37 39.36 -19.23 48.93
C LEU A 37 39.54 -18.53 50.29
N ASP A 38 38.50 -18.47 51.12
CA ASP A 38 38.54 -17.83 52.43
C ASP A 38 39.13 -18.77 53.49
N GLN A 39 40.28 -18.41 54.07
CA GLN A 39 40.88 -19.20 55.17
C GLN A 39 40.04 -19.10 56.45
N PRO A 40 39.93 -20.18 57.25
CA PRO A 40 39.30 -20.12 58.56
C PRO A 40 40.11 -19.17 59.46
N ILE A 41 39.55 -17.99 59.72
CA ILE A 41 40.13 -17.05 60.67
C ILE A 41 39.84 -17.59 62.08
N SER A 42 40.84 -18.27 62.64
CA SER A 42 40.83 -18.73 64.02
C SER A 42 40.58 -17.56 64.97
N GLY A 43 39.48 -17.60 65.74
CA GLY A 43 39.33 -16.75 66.91
C GLY A 43 37.96 -16.12 67.18
N ASP A 44 36.84 -16.61 66.63
CA ASP A 44 35.51 -16.53 67.26
C ASP A 44 34.46 -17.35 66.46
N ARG A 45 33.53 -18.00 67.18
CA ARG A 45 32.78 -19.23 66.81
C ARG A 45 31.69 -19.12 65.72
N VAL A 46 31.86 -18.33 64.65
CA VAL A 46 31.00 -18.41 63.45
C VAL A 46 31.88 -18.63 62.22
N VAL A 47 32.12 -19.89 61.88
CA VAL A 47 32.97 -20.27 60.74
C VAL A 47 32.09 -20.46 59.51
N TRP A 48 31.94 -19.40 58.72
CA TRP A 48 31.27 -19.45 57.41
C TRP A 48 31.80 -20.57 56.52
N CYS A 49 33.09 -20.87 56.58
CA CYS A 49 33.74 -21.87 55.73
C CYS A 49 33.27 -23.31 55.98
N ASP A 50 32.59 -23.57 57.10
CA ASP A 50 32.13 -24.91 57.50
C ASP A 50 30.64 -25.14 57.19
N GLU A 51 29.91 -24.09 56.79
CA GLU A 51 28.47 -24.14 56.55
C GLU A 51 28.15 -24.31 55.05
N PRO A 52 27.17 -25.17 54.67
CA PRO A 52 26.73 -25.27 53.27
C PRO A 52 26.12 -23.96 52.78
N VAL A 53 26.68 -23.37 51.73
CA VAL A 53 26.24 -22.11 51.10
C VAL A 53 24.77 -22.17 50.71
N GLU A 54 24.33 -23.33 50.27
CA GLU A 54 22.97 -23.68 49.91
C GLU A 54 22.02 -23.43 51.08
N LEU A 55 22.37 -23.87 52.29
CA LEU A 55 21.55 -23.67 53.49
C LEU A 55 21.51 -22.21 53.92
N ILE A 56 22.63 -21.50 53.78
CA ILE A 56 22.71 -20.05 54.07
C ILE A 56 21.82 -19.26 53.12
N ALA A 57 21.88 -19.54 51.82
CA ALA A 57 21.04 -18.89 50.83
C ALA A 57 19.55 -19.24 51.03
N LEU A 58 19.23 -20.52 51.21
CA LEU A 58 17.87 -21.01 51.44
C LEU A 58 17.24 -20.43 52.71
N SER A 59 18.02 -20.18 53.76
CA SER A 59 17.51 -19.58 55.01
C SER A 59 16.85 -18.21 54.78
N GLY A 60 17.45 -17.37 53.92
CA GLY A 60 16.90 -16.07 53.54
C GLY A 60 15.79 -16.17 52.48
N LEU A 61 15.95 -17.06 51.50
CA LEU A 61 14.92 -17.30 50.47
C LEU A 61 13.61 -17.82 51.08
N TRP A 62 13.67 -18.61 52.15
CA TRP A 62 12.49 -19.10 52.86
C TRP A 62 11.60 -17.95 53.39
N VAL A 63 12.20 -16.88 53.90
CA VAL A 63 11.46 -15.69 54.37
C VAL A 63 10.77 -15.00 53.19
N ILE A 64 11.45 -14.92 52.06
CA ILE A 64 10.92 -14.33 50.82
C ILE A 64 9.78 -15.18 50.27
N MET A 65 9.93 -16.51 50.25
CA MET A 65 8.88 -17.44 49.84
C MET A 65 7.62 -17.25 50.67
N HIS A 66 7.71 -17.23 52.00
CA HIS A 66 6.57 -16.97 52.86
C HIS A 66 5.92 -15.61 52.61
N LYS A 67 6.74 -14.58 52.37
CA LYS A 67 6.24 -13.24 52.08
C LYS A 67 5.49 -13.19 50.74
N LEU A 68 6.01 -13.85 49.70
CA LEU A 68 5.37 -13.92 48.39
C LEU A 68 4.09 -14.77 48.43
N ALA A 69 4.10 -15.90 49.13
CA ALA A 69 2.90 -16.72 49.39
C ALA A 69 1.76 -15.86 49.94
N SER A 70 2.07 -15.11 51.01
CA SER A 70 1.11 -14.24 51.68
C SER A 70 0.58 -13.12 50.78
N LEU A 71 1.40 -12.58 49.87
CA LEU A 71 0.97 -11.54 48.94
C LEU A 71 0.07 -12.08 47.83
N SER A 72 0.24 -13.35 47.45
CA SER A 72 -0.62 -14.05 46.49
C SER A 72 -1.90 -14.61 47.11
N GLY A 73 -2.13 -14.41 48.42
CA GLY A 73 -3.27 -14.99 49.13
C GLY A 73 -3.13 -16.51 49.37
N GLU A 74 -1.94 -17.05 49.16
CA GLU A 74 -1.65 -18.48 49.31
C GLU A 74 -0.90 -18.77 50.63
N SER A 75 -0.97 -20.02 51.07
CA SER A 75 -0.20 -20.51 52.22
C SER A 75 0.66 -21.69 51.82
N ILE A 76 1.90 -21.73 52.32
CA ILE A 76 2.87 -22.80 52.08
C ILE A 76 2.55 -24.01 52.96
N ASN A 77 1.33 -24.54 52.85
CA ASN A 77 0.84 -25.63 53.68
C ASN A 77 1.01 -27.01 53.01
N THR A 78 1.34 -27.04 51.72
CA THR A 78 1.54 -28.27 50.94
C THR A 78 2.88 -28.23 50.20
N MET A 79 3.47 -29.41 49.94
CA MET A 79 4.71 -29.52 49.18
C MET A 79 4.56 -28.94 47.77
N GLY A 80 3.40 -29.14 47.12
CA GLY A 80 3.13 -28.59 45.79
C GLY A 80 3.12 -27.06 45.77
N HIS A 81 2.51 -26.40 46.76
CA HIS A 81 2.56 -24.93 46.85
C HIS A 81 3.97 -24.43 47.18
N ALA A 82 4.70 -25.15 48.02
CA ALA A 82 6.07 -24.80 48.34
C ALA A 82 7.00 -24.86 47.13
N GLN A 83 6.84 -25.88 46.27
CA GLN A 83 7.57 -26.00 45.01
C GLN A 83 7.22 -24.89 44.02
N GLN A 84 5.93 -24.58 43.85
CA GLN A 84 5.49 -23.49 42.97
C GLN A 84 6.06 -22.14 43.39
N ILE A 85 6.02 -21.83 44.68
CA ILE A 85 6.55 -20.56 45.21
C ILE A 85 8.08 -20.53 45.12
N ALA A 86 8.74 -21.66 45.38
CA ALA A 86 10.19 -21.80 45.23
C ALA A 86 10.65 -21.53 43.79
N GLU A 87 9.96 -22.09 42.80
CA GLU A 87 10.22 -21.82 41.38
C GLU A 87 10.05 -20.34 41.04
N TRP A 88 8.98 -19.71 41.54
CA TRP A 88 8.76 -18.28 41.30
C TRP A 88 9.85 -17.40 41.93
N VAL A 89 10.25 -17.69 43.18
CA VAL A 89 11.35 -17.00 43.86
C VAL A 89 12.66 -17.18 43.09
N ASN A 90 12.94 -18.38 42.60
CA ASN A 90 14.14 -18.65 41.80
C ASN A 90 14.19 -17.77 40.53
N ARG A 91 13.06 -17.61 39.83
CA ARG A 91 12.97 -16.73 38.63
C ARG A 91 13.17 -15.26 38.99
N LEU A 92 12.51 -14.77 40.04
CA LEU A 92 12.63 -13.38 40.48
C LEU A 92 14.06 -13.04 40.95
N VAL A 93 14.70 -13.96 41.67
CA VAL A 93 16.09 -13.80 42.10
C VAL A 93 17.04 -13.87 40.90
N SER A 94 16.84 -14.82 39.98
CA SER A 94 17.66 -14.94 38.77
C SER A 94 17.55 -13.69 37.88
N ALA A 95 16.35 -13.17 37.66
CA ALA A 95 16.14 -11.91 36.95
C ALA A 95 16.78 -10.74 37.69
N GLY A 96 16.59 -10.65 39.01
CA GLY A 96 17.18 -9.61 39.84
C GLY A 96 18.71 -9.63 39.81
N ILE A 97 19.35 -10.80 39.79
CA ILE A 97 20.81 -10.94 39.64
C ILE A 97 21.27 -10.31 38.32
N VAL A 98 20.63 -10.68 37.20
CA VAL A 98 21.01 -10.19 35.87
C VAL A 98 20.76 -8.68 35.74
N PHE A 99 19.71 -8.17 36.37
CA PHE A 99 19.33 -6.77 36.30
C PHE A 99 20.15 -5.86 37.22
N VAL A 100 20.48 -6.32 38.43
CA VAL A 100 21.15 -5.49 39.46
C VAL A 100 22.67 -5.66 39.46
N HIS A 101 23.16 -6.88 39.24
CA HIS A 101 24.59 -7.21 39.35
C HIS A 101 25.23 -7.59 38.03
N GLU A 102 24.46 -7.59 36.94
CA GLU A 102 24.85 -8.04 35.61
C GLU A 102 25.18 -9.55 35.56
N THR A 103 26.16 -10.04 36.31
CA THR A 103 26.61 -11.43 36.26
C THR A 103 26.35 -12.20 37.55
N PRO A 104 26.16 -13.54 37.48
CA PRO A 104 26.08 -14.40 38.66
C PRO A 104 27.31 -14.30 39.57
N GLU A 105 28.49 -14.12 38.99
CA GLU A 105 29.76 -14.02 39.71
C GLU A 105 29.85 -12.72 40.52
N ALA A 106 29.45 -11.59 39.93
CA ALA A 106 29.39 -10.31 40.63
C ALA A 106 28.36 -10.33 41.77
N ALA A 107 27.20 -10.97 41.55
CA ALA A 107 26.21 -11.17 42.59
C ALA A 107 26.74 -12.08 43.72
N GLY A 108 27.48 -13.14 43.39
CA GLY A 108 28.08 -14.05 44.35
C GLY A 108 29.10 -13.35 45.26
N GLU A 109 29.95 -12.49 44.68
CA GLU A 109 30.90 -11.69 45.45
C GLU A 109 30.21 -10.64 46.33
N ALA A 110 29.15 -9.99 45.82
CA ALA A 110 28.33 -9.07 46.60
C ALA A 110 27.62 -9.79 47.76
N PHE A 111 27.07 -10.98 47.53
CA PHE A 111 26.45 -11.82 48.56
C PHE A 111 27.47 -12.15 49.65
N ARG A 112 28.63 -12.68 49.25
CA ARG A 112 29.73 -13.02 50.16
C ARG A 112 30.10 -11.81 51.02
N THR A 113 30.36 -10.67 50.40
CA THR A 113 30.75 -9.44 51.12
C THR A 113 29.66 -8.96 52.08
N GLN A 114 28.42 -8.82 51.60
CA GLN A 114 27.35 -8.19 52.37
C GLN A 114 26.82 -9.08 53.49
N VAL A 115 26.58 -10.36 53.21
CA VAL A 115 26.03 -11.31 54.18
C VAL A 115 27.06 -11.63 55.26
N LEU A 116 28.31 -11.94 54.89
CA LEU A 116 29.36 -12.23 55.86
C LEU A 116 29.67 -11.05 56.77
N HIS A 117 29.84 -9.87 56.16
CA HIS A 117 30.19 -8.69 56.92
C HIS A 117 29.09 -8.37 57.93
N LEU A 118 27.83 -8.43 57.50
CA LEU A 118 26.69 -8.14 58.36
C LEU A 118 26.53 -9.16 59.49
N THR A 119 26.70 -10.45 59.22
CA THR A 119 26.64 -11.51 60.25
C THR A 119 27.78 -11.37 61.26
N ARG A 120 29.02 -11.13 60.80
CA ARG A 120 30.17 -10.92 61.68
C ARG A 120 29.98 -9.68 62.56
N GLN A 121 29.53 -8.57 61.97
CA GLN A 121 29.21 -7.36 62.72
C GLN A 121 28.15 -7.61 63.79
N ALA A 122 27.03 -8.26 63.45
CA ALA A 122 25.98 -8.58 64.40
C ALA A 122 26.50 -9.46 65.55
N HIS A 123 27.31 -10.47 65.24
CA HIS A 123 27.92 -11.34 66.25
C HIS A 123 28.82 -10.57 67.22
N THR A 124 29.66 -9.66 66.73
CA THR A 124 30.52 -8.81 67.58
C THR A 124 29.71 -7.86 68.47
N LEU A 125 28.51 -7.47 68.03
CA LEU A 125 27.57 -6.66 68.81
C LEU A 125 26.75 -7.48 69.82
N GLY A 126 27.01 -8.77 69.94
CA GLY A 126 26.40 -9.65 70.95
C GLY A 126 25.18 -10.44 70.47
N TYR A 127 24.87 -10.44 69.17
CA TYR A 127 23.80 -11.29 68.63
C TYR A 127 24.14 -12.78 68.79
N ARG A 128 23.13 -13.56 69.16
CA ARG A 128 23.17 -15.03 69.31
C ARG A 128 21.91 -15.64 68.68
N PRO A 129 21.95 -16.90 68.19
CA PRO A 129 20.79 -17.56 67.62
C PRO A 129 19.68 -17.69 68.66
N GLY A 130 18.44 -17.56 68.22
CA GLY A 130 17.27 -17.57 69.11
C GLY A 130 16.91 -16.21 69.71
N MET A 131 17.74 -15.17 69.49
CA MET A 131 17.35 -13.79 69.74
C MET A 131 16.51 -13.27 68.57
N GLU A 132 15.29 -12.79 68.83
CA GLU A 132 14.46 -12.19 67.79
C GLU A 132 14.88 -10.73 67.60
N VAL A 133 15.37 -10.40 66.42
CA VAL A 133 15.76 -9.03 66.07
C VAL A 133 14.95 -8.60 64.86
N PRO A 134 14.20 -7.49 64.93
CA PRO A 134 13.37 -7.06 63.82
C PRO A 134 14.24 -6.75 62.60
N VAL A 135 13.74 -7.07 61.40
CA VAL A 135 14.41 -6.85 60.11
C VAL A 135 14.85 -5.39 59.94
N GLN A 136 14.11 -4.43 60.50
CA GLN A 136 14.47 -3.01 60.47
C GLN A 136 15.80 -2.73 61.21
N ALA A 137 16.08 -3.40 62.32
CA ALA A 137 17.34 -3.26 63.04
C ALA A 137 18.50 -3.85 62.22
N TRP A 138 18.31 -5.01 61.58
CA TRP A 138 19.28 -5.58 60.65
C TRP A 138 19.57 -4.65 59.46
N SER A 139 18.55 -4.01 58.90
CA SER A 139 18.69 -3.02 57.83
C SER A 139 19.43 -1.74 58.29
N GLN A 140 19.26 -1.33 59.54
CA GLN A 140 20.05 -0.23 60.12
C GLN A 140 21.51 -0.62 60.30
N LEU A 141 21.78 -1.86 60.72
CA LEU A 141 23.14 -2.38 60.82
C LEU A 141 23.84 -2.43 59.46
N SER A 142 23.16 -2.89 58.40
CA SER A 142 23.73 -2.90 57.04
C SER A 142 24.03 -1.50 56.49
N ARG A 143 23.41 -0.46 57.04
CA ARG A 143 23.68 0.96 56.75
C ARG A 143 24.70 1.59 57.70
N GLY A 144 25.29 0.82 58.62
CA GLY A 144 26.31 1.28 59.57
C GLY A 144 25.80 1.81 60.91
N ASN A 145 24.48 1.80 61.16
CA ASN A 145 23.89 2.30 62.41
C ASN A 145 23.84 1.20 63.48
N LYS A 146 24.97 1.01 64.17
CA LYS A 146 25.17 -0.03 65.20
C LYS A 146 24.27 0.17 66.43
N ASP A 147 24.01 1.41 66.83
CA ASP A 147 23.25 1.71 68.06
C ASP A 147 21.76 1.33 67.96
N ALA A 148 21.18 1.43 66.78
CA ALA A 148 19.81 0.96 66.54
C ALA A 148 19.73 -0.57 66.68
N PHE A 149 20.75 -1.30 66.23
CA PHE A 149 20.82 -2.74 66.33
C PHE A 149 21.01 -3.21 67.77
N VAL A 150 21.97 -2.62 68.50
CA VAL A 150 22.22 -2.96 69.91
C VAL A 150 20.99 -2.71 70.77
N ARG A 151 20.27 -1.59 70.57
CA ARG A 151 19.02 -1.32 71.30
C ARG A 151 17.92 -2.35 71.06
N ALA A 152 17.88 -2.95 69.87
CA ALA A 152 16.93 -4.03 69.58
C ALA A 152 17.35 -5.33 70.30
N LEU A 153 18.65 -5.64 70.34
CA LEU A 153 19.19 -6.80 71.06
C LEU A 153 18.86 -6.77 72.56
N THR A 154 19.00 -5.61 73.22
CA THR A 154 18.81 -5.51 74.68
C THR A 154 17.36 -5.73 75.14
N LYS A 155 16.38 -5.58 74.23
CA LYS A 155 14.95 -5.79 74.54
C LYS A 155 14.55 -7.26 74.53
N GLU A 156 15.32 -8.10 73.86
CA GLU A 156 15.03 -9.51 73.55
C GLU A 156 16.08 -10.38 74.26
N ARG A 157 16.03 -10.46 75.59
CA ARG A 157 16.80 -11.49 76.32
C ARG A 157 16.01 -12.80 76.27
N ALA A 158 16.35 -13.65 75.31
CA ALA A 158 15.77 -14.99 75.19
C ALA A 158 16.72 -16.07 75.74
N ASP A 159 16.20 -16.90 76.65
CA ASP A 159 16.80 -18.16 77.14
C ASP A 159 16.49 -19.36 76.20
N LYS A 160 16.09 -19.11 74.94
CA LYS A 160 15.75 -20.17 73.97
C LYS A 160 16.97 -20.55 73.14
N PRO A 161 17.34 -21.85 73.05
CA PRO A 161 18.37 -22.29 72.12
C PRO A 161 17.86 -22.11 70.68
N GLY A 162 18.51 -21.22 69.92
CA GLY A 162 18.24 -21.02 68.50
C GLY A 162 19.01 -21.97 67.59
N ASN A 163 18.63 -22.01 66.31
CA ASN A 163 19.31 -22.78 65.28
C ASN A 163 20.46 -21.94 64.67
N LEU A 164 21.57 -22.58 64.32
CA LEU A 164 22.69 -21.91 63.65
C LEU A 164 22.28 -21.17 62.36
N LEU A 165 21.26 -21.67 61.65
CA LEU A 165 20.69 -21.01 60.46
C LEU A 165 20.10 -19.62 60.75
N ASP A 166 19.74 -19.32 62.00
CA ASP A 166 19.19 -18.03 62.41
C ASP A 166 20.21 -16.90 62.21
N TYR A 167 21.52 -17.21 62.23
CA TYR A 167 22.59 -16.25 61.93
C TYR A 167 22.57 -15.71 60.51
N TRP A 168 22.05 -16.51 59.57
CA TRP A 168 22.16 -16.24 58.15
C TRP A 168 20.85 -15.73 57.56
N GLN A 169 19.72 -16.09 58.18
CA GLN A 169 18.40 -15.79 57.66
C GLN A 169 18.18 -14.31 57.37
N ALA A 170 18.36 -13.42 58.35
CA ALA A 170 18.08 -11.99 58.17
C ALA A 170 19.08 -11.31 57.20
N PRO A 171 20.40 -11.52 57.31
CA PRO A 171 21.37 -11.03 56.32
C PRO A 171 21.12 -11.53 54.89
N SER A 172 20.88 -12.83 54.69
CA SER A 172 20.55 -13.40 53.38
C SER A 172 19.24 -12.82 52.83
N THR A 173 18.22 -12.65 53.68
CA THR A 173 16.95 -12.01 53.28
C THR A 173 17.18 -10.58 52.80
N LEU A 174 18.01 -9.80 53.50
CA LEU A 174 18.33 -8.42 53.12
C LEU A 174 19.08 -8.31 51.80
N PHE A 175 19.83 -9.35 51.40
CA PHE A 175 20.46 -9.41 50.08
C PHE A 175 19.44 -9.73 48.97
N PHE A 176 18.62 -10.76 49.16
CA PHE A 176 17.69 -11.22 48.11
C PHE A 176 16.46 -10.31 47.94
N ALA A 177 16.01 -9.63 48.99
CA ALA A 177 14.81 -8.79 48.93
C ALA A 177 14.90 -7.64 47.89
N PRO A 178 16.01 -6.88 47.79
CA PRO A 178 16.23 -5.93 46.70
C PRO A 178 16.19 -6.53 45.30
N LEU A 179 16.72 -7.75 45.10
CA LEU A 179 16.73 -8.43 43.79
C LEU A 179 15.31 -8.79 43.34
N VAL A 180 14.54 -9.38 44.26
CA VAL A 180 13.12 -9.70 44.03
C VAL A 180 12.31 -8.44 43.77
N LYS A 181 12.58 -7.37 44.52
CA LYS A 181 11.94 -6.08 44.29
C LYS A 181 12.28 -5.53 42.89
N ALA A 182 13.54 -5.53 42.50
CA ALA A 182 13.97 -5.01 41.20
C ALA A 182 13.30 -5.75 40.03
N ALA A 183 13.19 -7.09 40.10
CA ALA A 183 12.50 -7.89 39.10
C ALA A 183 11.00 -7.56 39.01
N ARG A 184 10.34 -7.34 40.16
CA ARG A 184 8.94 -6.91 40.20
C ARG A 184 8.73 -5.50 39.66
N ASP A 185 9.60 -4.57 40.01
CA ASP A 185 9.56 -3.19 39.52
C ASP A 185 9.78 -3.18 37.99
N LEU A 186 10.71 -4.00 37.46
CA LEU A 186 10.90 -4.19 36.02
C LEU A 186 9.63 -4.70 35.33
N ARG A 187 8.99 -5.73 35.89
CA ARG A 187 7.71 -6.25 35.38
C ARG A 187 6.65 -5.14 35.27
N GLU A 188 6.49 -4.33 36.31
CA GLU A 188 5.53 -3.22 36.31
C GLU A 188 5.86 -2.18 35.24
N ARG A 189 7.15 -1.82 35.09
CA ARG A 189 7.60 -0.89 34.03
C ARG A 189 7.36 -1.46 32.63
N LEU A 190 7.65 -2.75 32.40
CA LEU A 190 7.38 -3.41 31.12
C LEU A 190 5.90 -3.45 30.79
N LEU A 191 5.01 -3.70 31.77
CA LEU A 191 3.56 -3.65 31.55
C LEU A 191 3.08 -2.25 31.17
N ILE A 192 3.61 -1.21 31.82
CA ILE A 192 3.31 0.18 31.49
C ILE A 192 3.79 0.50 30.07
N LEU A 193 5.06 0.22 29.76
CA LEU A 193 5.64 0.48 28.44
C LEU A 193 4.92 -0.30 27.32
N LYS A 194 4.57 -1.57 27.55
CA LYS A 194 3.81 -2.38 26.61
C LYS A 194 2.43 -1.77 26.32
N ARG A 195 1.73 -1.33 27.37
CA ARG A 195 0.44 -0.63 27.22
C ARG A 195 0.60 0.68 26.46
N ASP A 196 1.67 1.42 26.74
CA ASP A 196 2.02 2.69 26.14
C ASP A 196 2.31 2.55 24.65
N VAL A 197 3.05 1.52 24.24
CA VAL A 197 3.22 1.14 22.83
C VAL A 197 1.85 0.82 22.25
N ALA A 198 1.06 -0.07 22.84
CA ALA A 198 -0.25 -0.45 22.29
C ALA A 198 -1.21 0.75 22.11
N THR A 199 -1.23 1.70 23.04
CA THR A 199 -2.10 2.89 22.94
C THR A 199 -1.57 3.95 21.98
N ARG A 200 -0.26 4.21 21.99
CA ARG A 200 0.37 5.17 21.05
C ARG A 200 0.48 4.60 19.63
N ASN A 201 0.39 3.30 19.48
CA ASN A 201 0.46 2.68 18.18
C ASN A 201 -0.91 2.37 17.57
N PHE A 202 -1.99 2.65 18.32
CA PHE A 202 -3.36 2.52 17.84
C PHE A 202 -3.73 3.74 16.98
N VAL A 203 -3.95 3.52 15.68
CA VAL A 203 -4.59 4.47 14.76
C VAL A 203 -6.03 4.01 14.55
N HIS A 204 -6.99 4.92 14.69
CA HIS A 204 -8.41 4.61 14.47
C HIS A 204 -8.65 4.12 13.03
N GLU A 205 -9.39 3.03 12.93
CA GLU A 205 -9.75 2.27 11.74
C GLU A 205 -10.15 3.13 10.53
N SER A 206 -9.27 3.18 9.52
CA SER A 206 -9.70 2.97 8.14
C SER A 206 -9.46 1.49 7.86
N THR A 207 -10.41 0.82 7.21
CA THR A 207 -10.45 -0.64 7.02
C THR A 207 -9.25 -1.23 6.25
N TYR A 208 -8.34 -0.38 5.77
CA TYR A 208 -7.14 -0.77 5.03
C TYR A 208 -5.82 -0.54 5.79
N PHE A 209 -5.79 0.24 6.88
CA PHE A 209 -4.54 0.57 7.57
C PHE A 209 -4.60 0.20 9.06
N LYS A 210 -4.30 -1.07 9.36
CA LYS A 210 -3.93 -1.54 10.70
C LYS A 210 -2.44 -1.33 11.04
N VAL A 211 -1.66 -0.76 10.13
CA VAL A 211 -0.19 -0.86 10.19
C VAL A 211 0.43 0.45 10.67
N PHE A 212 0.53 0.61 11.98
CA PHE A 212 1.61 1.40 12.57
C PHE A 212 2.49 0.56 13.50
N VAL A 213 2.33 -0.77 13.54
CA VAL A 213 3.30 -1.63 14.23
C VAL A 213 4.54 -1.71 13.35
N SER A 214 5.52 -0.82 13.60
CA SER A 214 6.84 -1.02 13.05
C SER A 214 7.31 -2.41 13.47
N TYR A 215 8.03 -3.10 12.58
CA TYR A 215 8.67 -4.38 12.89
C TYR A 215 9.46 -4.31 14.21
N GLU A 216 10.12 -3.18 14.48
CA GLU A 216 10.79 -2.90 15.76
C GLU A 216 9.83 -2.95 16.96
N ALA A 217 8.62 -2.39 16.84
CA ALA A 217 7.61 -2.46 17.88
C ALA A 217 7.12 -3.90 18.09
N GLU A 218 6.92 -4.68 17.03
CA GLU A 218 6.54 -6.10 17.15
C GLU A 218 7.63 -6.92 17.85
N VAL A 219 8.89 -6.73 17.45
CA VAL A 219 10.04 -7.40 18.03
C VAL A 219 10.20 -7.01 19.50
N ALA A 220 10.14 -5.71 19.84
CA ALA A 220 10.25 -5.25 21.21
C ALA A 220 9.08 -5.73 22.08
N LEU A 221 7.84 -5.74 21.56
CA LEU A 221 6.67 -6.29 22.24
C LEU A 221 6.80 -7.80 22.47
N SER A 222 7.32 -8.55 21.50
CA SER A 222 7.58 -9.99 21.61
C SER A 222 8.65 -10.29 22.66
N ILE A 223 9.77 -9.56 22.63
CA ILE A 223 10.84 -9.65 23.63
C ILE A 223 10.31 -9.34 25.04
N ALA A 224 9.58 -8.24 25.18
CA ALA A 224 8.99 -7.85 26.47
C ALA A 224 7.95 -8.86 26.95
N GLN A 225 7.16 -9.42 26.04
CA GLN A 225 6.21 -10.49 26.37
C GLN A 225 6.94 -11.74 26.89
N GLY A 226 8.03 -12.16 26.22
CA GLY A 226 8.83 -13.29 26.69
C GLY A 226 9.43 -13.08 28.09
N VAL A 227 9.84 -11.83 28.40
CA VAL A 227 10.30 -11.46 29.75
C VAL A 227 9.15 -11.49 30.76
N LEU A 228 7.98 -10.94 30.41
CA LEU A 228 6.81 -10.95 31.28
C LEU A 228 6.33 -12.39 31.57
N ASP A 229 6.27 -13.24 30.54
CA ASP A 229 5.91 -14.65 30.68
C ASP A 229 6.90 -15.39 31.58
N PHE A 230 8.21 -15.12 31.44
CA PHE A 230 9.21 -15.68 32.34
C PHE A 230 8.98 -15.26 33.81
N LEU A 231 8.60 -14.00 34.06
CA LEU A 231 8.36 -13.47 35.42
C LEU A 231 7.00 -13.92 36.01
N ASP A 232 6.01 -14.20 35.17
CA ASP A 232 4.62 -14.54 35.57
C ASP A 232 4.31 -16.04 35.58
N GLU A 233 5.02 -16.86 34.82
CA GLU A 233 4.74 -18.29 34.74
C GLU A 233 5.14 -19.00 36.05
N ILE A 234 4.17 -19.69 36.65
CA ILE A 234 4.31 -20.42 37.93
C ILE A 234 4.51 -21.93 37.71
N ARG A 235 4.42 -22.42 36.46
CA ARG A 235 4.53 -23.84 36.13
C ARG A 235 5.40 -24.05 34.89
N GLY A 236 6.51 -24.75 35.06
CA GLY A 236 7.36 -25.21 33.97
C GLY A 236 8.77 -25.49 34.47
N ASP A 237 9.47 -26.41 33.81
CA ASP A 237 10.89 -26.69 34.02
C ASP A 237 11.68 -25.39 34.12
N ALA A 238 12.77 -25.37 34.90
CA ALA A 238 13.60 -24.19 35.13
C ALA A 238 14.05 -23.54 33.80
N LYS A 239 13.25 -22.61 33.26
CA LYS A 239 13.53 -21.93 32.01
C LYS A 239 14.78 -21.08 32.21
N LEU A 240 15.67 -21.11 31.21
CA LEU A 240 16.82 -20.22 31.16
C LEU A 240 16.33 -18.76 31.17
N VAL A 241 17.04 -17.90 31.89
CA VAL A 241 16.76 -16.45 31.86
C VAL A 241 16.87 -15.99 30.40
N PRO A 242 15.87 -15.29 29.86
CA PRO A 242 15.95 -14.76 28.51
C PRO A 242 17.20 -13.87 28.35
N GLU A 243 17.99 -14.10 27.31
CA GLU A 243 19.16 -13.26 27.00
C GLU A 243 18.76 -11.79 26.82
N SER A 244 17.55 -11.57 26.33
CA SER A 244 16.94 -10.27 26.08
C SER A 244 16.38 -9.56 27.32
N LEU A 245 16.55 -10.11 28.54
CA LEU A 245 16.01 -9.52 29.78
C LEU A 245 16.47 -8.08 29.99
N ARG A 246 17.71 -7.76 29.61
CA ARG A 246 18.29 -6.42 29.78
C ARG A 246 17.80 -5.43 28.73
N ASP A 247 17.54 -5.93 27.53
CA ASP A 247 17.25 -5.09 26.37
C ASP A 247 15.75 -4.81 26.22
N ALA A 248 14.89 -5.59 26.90
CA ALA A 248 13.44 -5.46 26.79
C ALA A 248 12.91 -4.08 27.21
N GLU A 249 13.39 -3.54 28.34
CA GLU A 249 12.94 -2.22 28.83
C GLU A 249 13.45 -1.10 27.93
N ALA A 250 14.74 -1.13 27.58
CA ALA A 250 15.37 -0.14 26.71
C ALA A 250 14.74 -0.13 25.31
N GLY A 251 14.53 -1.32 24.72
CA GLY A 251 13.91 -1.48 23.40
C GLY A 251 12.47 -0.96 23.36
N LEU A 252 11.64 -1.26 24.37
CA LEU A 252 10.29 -0.68 24.45
C LEU A 252 10.31 0.84 24.62
N ALA A 253 11.22 1.38 25.44
CA ALA A 253 11.35 2.82 25.63
C ALA A 253 11.79 3.56 24.36
N GLU A 254 12.70 2.95 23.59
CA GLU A 254 13.13 3.45 22.28
C GLU A 254 11.98 3.42 21.26
N VAL A 255 11.18 2.34 21.25
CA VAL A 255 9.98 2.24 20.41
C VAL A 255 8.96 3.33 20.75
N VAL A 256 8.67 3.56 22.05
CA VAL A 256 7.76 4.65 22.47
C VAL A 256 8.27 6.00 21.99
N SER A 257 9.57 6.25 22.18
CA SER A 257 10.22 7.51 21.76
C SER A 257 10.17 7.69 20.24
N THR A 258 10.37 6.60 19.49
CA THR A 258 10.26 6.54 18.02
C THR A 258 8.84 6.86 17.56
N ILE A 259 7.82 6.27 18.16
CA ILE A 259 6.41 6.53 17.84
C ILE A 259 6.06 8.01 18.09
N ASP A 260 6.47 8.56 19.24
CA ASP A 260 6.19 9.96 19.59
C ASP A 260 6.90 10.94 18.64
N LEU A 261 8.14 10.64 18.27
CA LEU A 261 8.92 11.38 17.27
C LEU A 261 8.24 11.39 15.89
N PHE A 262 7.82 10.23 15.39
CA PHE A 262 7.18 10.12 14.07
C PHE A 262 5.78 10.75 14.04
N ARG A 263 5.02 10.69 15.13
CA ARG A 263 3.79 11.46 15.32
C ARG A 263 4.05 12.97 15.29
N ARG A 264 5.18 13.44 15.84
CA ARG A 264 5.56 14.86 15.76
C ARG A 264 5.76 15.32 14.31
N PHE A 265 6.24 14.45 13.43
CA PHE A 265 6.38 14.76 12.01
C PHE A 265 5.08 14.71 11.20
N ARG A 266 3.95 14.34 11.82
CA ARG A 266 2.63 14.23 11.17
C ARG A 266 2.66 13.33 9.93
N ILE A 267 3.28 12.16 10.03
CA ILE A 267 3.18 11.15 8.97
C ILE A 267 1.69 10.86 8.74
N GLN A 268 1.20 11.11 7.52
CA GLN A 268 -0.18 10.92 7.08
C GLN A 268 -0.29 9.59 6.36
N PRO A 269 -0.69 8.48 7.02
CA PRO A 269 -0.60 7.14 6.44
C PRO A 269 -1.48 6.95 5.19
N ASP A 270 -2.57 7.71 5.09
CA ASP A 270 -3.52 7.73 3.99
C ASP A 270 -2.92 8.18 2.65
N ARG A 271 -1.73 8.79 2.66
CA ARG A 271 -1.02 9.26 1.47
C ARG A 271 0.17 8.39 1.09
N TRP A 272 0.39 7.29 1.80
CA TRP A 272 1.54 6.41 1.57
C TRP A 272 1.07 5.16 0.84
N PRO A 273 1.75 4.76 -0.25
CA PRO A 273 1.41 3.53 -0.93
C PRO A 273 1.57 2.37 0.05
N ALA A 274 0.58 1.49 0.13
CA ALA A 274 0.67 0.28 0.94
C ALA A 274 1.71 -0.65 0.31
N THR A 275 2.94 -0.60 0.79
CA THR A 275 4.02 -1.45 0.26
C THR A 275 3.96 -2.87 0.82
N SER A 276 4.54 -3.79 0.06
CA SER A 276 4.59 -5.22 0.34
C SER A 276 5.39 -5.54 1.61
N SER A 277 4.74 -6.32 2.48
CA SER A 277 5.12 -7.16 3.65
C SER A 277 6.38 -6.93 4.49
N ASP A 278 7.45 -6.27 4.04
CA ASP A 278 8.75 -6.32 4.72
C ASP A 278 9.29 -4.93 5.14
N MET A 279 8.68 -3.83 4.66
CA MET A 279 9.12 -2.47 4.97
C MET A 279 8.08 -1.69 5.79
N THR A 280 8.54 -0.97 6.81
CA THR A 280 7.67 -0.19 7.70
C THR A 280 7.46 1.23 7.19
N LEU A 281 6.29 1.81 7.45
CA LEU A 281 5.91 3.16 7.03
C LEU A 281 6.90 4.25 7.47
N ASP A 282 7.50 4.13 8.65
CA ASP A 282 8.52 5.05 9.15
C ASP A 282 9.83 4.97 8.35
N THR A 283 10.21 3.76 7.91
CA THR A 283 11.39 3.54 7.05
C THR A 283 11.21 4.19 5.69
N GLU A 284 10.04 4.04 5.09
CA GLU A 284 9.74 4.66 3.79
C GLU A 284 9.67 6.17 3.90
N TRP A 285 9.01 6.66 4.94
CA TRP A 285 8.96 8.10 5.21
C TRP A 285 10.35 8.69 5.39
N LEU A 286 11.20 8.05 6.20
CA LEU A 286 12.56 8.52 6.42
C LEU A 286 13.37 8.51 5.11
N THR A 287 13.25 7.45 4.32
CA THR A 287 13.88 7.35 2.98
C THR A 287 13.50 8.53 2.10
N THR A 288 12.22 8.82 1.99
CA THR A 288 11.72 9.92 1.17
C THR A 288 12.20 11.27 1.68
N GLN A 289 12.23 11.50 3.00
CA GLN A 289 12.78 12.73 3.56
C GLN A 289 14.29 12.86 3.33
N MET A 290 15.04 11.75 3.36
CA MET A 290 16.46 11.72 3.03
C MET A 290 16.68 12.15 1.58
N LEU A 291 15.94 11.57 0.63
CA LEU A 291 16.05 11.92 -0.79
C LEU A 291 15.60 13.35 -1.08
N LEU A 292 14.47 13.78 -0.51
CA LEU A 292 13.97 15.15 -0.66
C LEU A 292 14.97 16.20 -0.13
N SER A 293 15.85 15.85 0.80
CA SER A 293 16.90 16.76 1.29
C SER A 293 17.92 17.13 0.20
N TYR A 294 18.02 16.33 -0.86
CA TYR A 294 18.89 16.52 -2.02
C TYR A 294 18.14 17.05 -3.26
N THR A 295 16.93 17.55 -3.08
CA THR A 295 16.11 18.18 -4.14
C THR A 295 15.73 19.61 -3.77
N ASP A 296 15.31 20.41 -4.75
CA ASP A 296 14.76 21.77 -4.52
C ASP A 296 13.32 21.76 -3.95
N LYS A 297 12.87 20.62 -3.40
CA LYS A 297 11.51 20.48 -2.87
C LYS A 297 11.41 21.09 -1.47
N PRO A 298 10.29 21.77 -1.17
CA PRO A 298 10.08 22.42 0.12
C PRO A 298 10.16 21.40 1.26
N HIS A 299 10.58 21.85 2.45
CA HIS A 299 10.71 20.98 3.62
C HIS A 299 9.40 20.29 4.02
N THR A 300 8.25 20.84 3.62
CA THR A 300 6.91 20.29 3.87
C THR A 300 6.51 19.18 2.89
N ALA A 301 7.20 18.99 1.76
CA ALA A 301 6.87 17.96 0.79
C ALA A 301 6.99 16.54 1.39
N ASP A 302 6.00 15.69 1.13
CA ASP A 302 5.94 14.33 1.68
C ASP A 302 6.36 13.25 0.67
N PHE A 303 6.41 13.56 -0.63
CA PHE A 303 6.77 12.63 -1.69
C PHE A 303 7.56 13.31 -2.83
N LEU A 304 8.27 12.48 -3.61
CA LEU A 304 8.92 12.87 -4.86
C LEU A 304 7.99 12.53 -6.04
N VAL A 305 7.87 13.44 -7.01
CA VAL A 305 6.88 13.38 -8.10
C VAL A 305 7.47 12.79 -9.39
N GLY A 306 8.58 12.03 -9.32
CA GLY A 306 9.22 11.52 -10.53
C GLY A 306 10.38 10.56 -10.29
N ALA A 307 10.51 9.57 -11.18
CA ALA A 307 11.56 8.55 -11.16
C ALA A 307 12.94 9.19 -11.34
N SER A 308 13.06 10.13 -12.29
CA SER A 308 14.29 10.86 -12.57
C SER A 308 14.76 11.68 -11.36
N LEU A 309 13.83 12.32 -10.64
CA LEU A 309 14.12 13.07 -9.42
C LEU A 309 14.54 12.16 -8.27
N TYR A 310 13.88 11.01 -8.10
CA TYR A 310 14.23 10.01 -7.09
C TYR A 310 15.63 9.43 -7.33
N ARG A 311 15.92 9.06 -8.57
CA ARG A 311 17.23 8.56 -9.00
C ARG A 311 18.33 9.61 -8.82
N SER A 312 18.09 10.84 -9.26
CA SER A 312 19.04 11.95 -9.11
C SER A 312 19.33 12.24 -7.63
N ALA A 313 18.29 12.23 -6.79
CA ALA A 313 18.44 12.41 -5.34
C ALA A 313 19.23 11.26 -4.71
N LEU A 314 19.00 10.00 -5.13
CA LEU A 314 19.75 8.87 -4.59
C LEU A 314 21.23 8.93 -4.99
N LEU A 315 21.53 9.22 -6.26
CA LEU A 315 22.91 9.38 -6.73
C LEU A 315 23.63 10.52 -5.98
N ALA A 316 22.95 11.65 -5.79
CA ALA A 316 23.49 12.77 -5.02
C ALA A 316 23.76 12.39 -3.56
N LEU A 317 22.86 11.61 -2.94
CA LEU A 317 23.00 11.13 -1.57
C LEU A 317 24.13 10.10 -1.43
N GLN A 318 24.27 9.18 -2.38
CA GLN A 318 25.33 8.15 -2.40
C GLN A 318 26.74 8.77 -2.58
N ALA A 319 26.83 9.92 -3.24
CA ALA A 319 28.09 10.63 -3.47
C ALA A 319 28.64 11.41 -2.27
N GLN A 320 27.88 11.52 -1.16
CA GLN A 320 28.27 12.30 0.03
C GLN A 320 28.71 11.39 1.18
N ASP A 321 29.53 11.93 2.09
CA ASP A 321 29.89 11.27 3.34
C ASP A 321 28.71 11.22 4.34
N ASP A 322 28.75 10.26 5.27
CA ASP A 322 27.66 9.98 6.21
C ASP A 322 27.32 11.18 7.08
N GLN A 323 28.33 11.93 7.50
CA GLN A 323 28.14 13.06 8.41
C GLN A 323 27.41 14.19 7.69
N THR A 324 27.82 14.52 6.47
CA THR A 324 27.14 15.52 5.63
C THR A 324 25.69 15.13 5.36
N VAL A 325 25.42 13.85 5.05
CA VAL A 325 24.05 13.36 4.84
C VAL A 325 23.23 13.52 6.12
N VAL A 326 23.73 13.05 7.25
CA VAL A 326 23.03 13.12 8.55
C VAL A 326 22.73 14.57 8.92
N GLU A 327 23.72 15.48 8.87
CA GLU A 327 23.54 16.89 9.21
C GLU A 327 22.46 17.55 8.33
N ARG A 328 22.48 17.26 7.02
CA ARG A 328 21.52 17.82 6.06
C ARG A 328 20.10 17.29 6.30
N VAL A 329 19.95 16.00 6.54
CA VAL A 329 18.66 15.36 6.80
C VAL A 329 18.09 15.82 8.14
N ILE A 330 18.89 15.83 9.22
CA ILE A 330 18.49 16.35 10.52
C ILE A 330 18.05 17.82 10.41
N LYS A 331 18.79 18.67 9.69
CA LYS A 331 18.40 20.07 9.47
C LYS A 331 17.04 20.17 8.78
N ARG A 332 16.80 19.38 7.73
CA ARG A 332 15.50 19.31 7.05
C ARG A 332 14.39 18.88 8.01
N LEU A 333 14.59 17.79 8.75
CA LEU A 333 13.61 17.25 9.69
C LEU A 333 13.29 18.23 10.81
N SER A 334 14.31 18.84 11.44
CA SER A 334 14.15 19.86 12.48
C SER A 334 13.34 21.07 11.99
N THR A 335 13.50 21.45 10.73
CA THR A 335 12.71 22.53 10.10
C THR A 335 11.23 22.14 9.92
N ARG A 336 10.90 20.84 9.81
CA ARG A 336 9.49 20.38 9.76
C ARG A 336 8.78 20.44 11.12
N VAL A 337 9.54 20.45 12.22
CA VAL A 337 9.00 20.51 13.60
C VAL A 337 8.64 21.94 14.01
N MET A 338 8.75 22.92 13.10
CA MET A 338 8.45 24.34 13.35
C MET A 338 7.10 24.55 14.07
N GLY A 339 7.15 25.21 15.22
CA GLY A 339 5.99 25.45 16.09
C GLY A 339 5.79 24.42 17.20
N LYS A 340 6.63 23.38 17.28
CA LYS A 340 6.71 22.43 18.40
C LYS A 340 8.03 22.62 19.18
N PRO A 341 8.15 22.06 20.40
CA PRO A 341 9.43 22.06 21.11
C PRO A 341 10.55 21.44 20.27
N PRO A 342 11.80 21.93 20.39
CA PRO A 342 12.94 21.32 19.71
C PRO A 342 13.09 19.85 20.10
N LEU A 343 13.73 19.08 19.22
CA LEU A 343 14.04 17.68 19.48
C LEU A 343 14.94 17.58 20.73
N THR A 344 14.65 16.62 21.58
CA THR A 344 15.52 16.26 22.70
C THR A 344 16.76 15.54 22.19
N ALA A 345 17.85 15.55 22.98
CA ALA A 345 19.09 14.86 22.61
C ALA A 345 18.87 13.34 22.33
N GLN A 346 17.92 12.73 23.05
CA GLN A 346 17.55 11.33 22.82
C GLN A 346 16.83 11.13 21.48
N GLU A 347 15.85 11.98 21.16
CA GLU A 347 15.13 11.94 19.87
C GLU A 347 16.08 12.18 18.69
N GLU A 348 17.01 13.13 18.83
CA GLU A 348 18.01 13.41 17.80
C GLU A 348 18.95 12.23 17.61
N GLN A 349 19.40 11.58 18.70
CA GLN A 349 20.23 10.39 18.61
C GLN A 349 19.51 9.22 17.93
N ILE A 350 18.22 9.01 18.23
CA ILE A 350 17.37 8.00 17.56
C ILE A 350 17.30 8.29 16.05
N LEU A 351 17.06 9.55 15.66
CA LEU A 351 17.05 9.92 14.23
C LEU A 351 18.40 9.69 13.56
N ILE A 352 19.51 10.07 14.21
CA ILE A 352 20.85 9.86 13.68
C ILE A 352 21.10 8.38 13.41
N ASN A 353 20.75 7.51 14.36
CA ASN A 353 20.91 6.06 14.21
C ASN A 353 20.06 5.54 13.04
N LYS A 354 18.76 5.88 13.00
CA LYS A 354 17.87 5.46 11.91
C LYS A 354 18.31 5.98 10.54
N ILE A 355 18.81 7.22 10.45
CA ILE A 355 19.35 7.78 9.20
C ILE A 355 20.58 7.01 8.76
N LYS A 356 21.50 6.69 9.67
CA LYS A 356 22.72 5.93 9.34
C LYS A 356 22.40 4.52 8.87
N ASP A 357 21.55 3.81 9.59
CA ASP A 357 21.11 2.45 9.22
C ASP A 357 20.44 2.47 7.85
N ARG A 358 19.59 3.47 7.62
CA ARG A 358 18.92 3.60 6.34
C ARG A 358 19.86 4.03 5.22
N LEU A 359 20.81 4.92 5.48
CA LEU A 359 21.84 5.33 4.53
C LEU A 359 22.69 4.13 4.08
N HIS A 360 23.04 3.24 5.02
CA HIS A 360 23.74 2.01 4.70
C HIS A 360 22.94 1.15 3.71
N SER A 361 21.63 0.97 3.96
CA SER A 361 20.73 0.28 3.04
C SER A 361 20.58 1.00 1.69
N LEU A 362 20.44 2.33 1.66
CA LEU A 362 20.27 3.09 0.42
C LEU A 362 21.52 3.09 -0.46
N ARG A 363 22.70 2.87 0.13
CA ARG A 363 23.95 2.75 -0.62
C ARG A 363 24.14 1.40 -1.29
N THR A 364 23.45 0.35 -0.83
CA THR A 364 23.47 -0.95 -1.50
C THR A 364 22.45 -1.03 -2.64
N TRP A 365 21.59 -0.02 -2.78
CA TRP A 365 20.64 0.06 -3.88
C TRP A 365 21.35 0.42 -5.18
N ASP A 366 21.27 -0.49 -6.15
CA ASP A 366 21.72 -0.23 -7.51
C ASP A 366 20.78 0.78 -8.17
N PRO A 367 21.25 1.87 -8.77
CA PRO A 367 20.39 2.85 -9.43
C PRO A 367 19.36 2.29 -10.44
N PRO A 368 19.62 1.21 -11.19
CA PRO A 368 18.61 0.52 -12.02
C PRO A 368 17.54 -0.22 -11.21
N LEU A 369 17.81 -0.67 -9.98
CA LEU A 369 16.81 -1.26 -9.07
C LEU A 369 15.90 -0.17 -8.44
N ILE A 370 16.27 1.10 -8.54
CA ILE A 370 15.37 2.22 -8.19
C ILE A 370 14.19 2.26 -9.15
N ASP A 371 14.45 2.02 -10.45
CA ASP A 371 13.39 1.98 -11.46
C ASP A 371 12.35 0.93 -11.06
N ASP A 372 12.75 -0.20 -10.47
CA ASP A 372 11.84 -1.23 -9.96
C ASP A 372 10.96 -0.79 -8.79
N HIS A 373 11.53 -0.05 -7.83
CA HIS A 373 10.80 0.45 -6.67
C HIS A 373 9.88 1.61 -7.04
N VAL A 374 10.35 2.51 -7.92
CA VAL A 374 9.54 3.59 -8.47
C VAL A 374 8.41 3.01 -9.31
N VAL A 375 8.68 2.05 -10.20
CA VAL A 375 7.65 1.34 -10.97
C VAL A 375 6.65 0.68 -10.03
N SER A 376 7.08 0.06 -8.94
CA SER A 376 6.15 -0.52 -7.96
C SER A 376 5.25 0.55 -7.33
N SER A 377 5.81 1.66 -6.84
CA SER A 377 5.02 2.78 -6.28
C SER A 377 4.07 3.40 -7.31
N MET A 378 4.52 3.56 -8.55
CA MET A 378 3.71 4.04 -9.66
C MET A 378 2.58 3.06 -10.02
N LEU A 379 2.83 1.75 -9.90
CA LEU A 379 1.82 0.72 -10.17
C LEU A 379 0.67 0.74 -9.16
N PHE A 380 0.96 1.09 -7.91
CA PHE A 380 -0.06 1.21 -6.85
C PHE A 380 -0.87 2.52 -6.94
N GLU A 381 -0.32 3.65 -7.38
CA GLU A 381 -1.10 4.88 -7.55
C GLU A 381 -2.12 4.80 -8.71
N ILE A 382 -1.90 3.93 -9.70
CA ILE A 382 -2.88 3.68 -10.79
C ILE A 382 -4.21 3.14 -10.26
N SER A 383 -4.22 2.48 -9.09
CA SER A 383 -5.49 2.04 -8.49
C SER A 383 -6.35 3.20 -8.00
N ASP A 384 -5.77 4.38 -7.75
CA ASP A 384 -6.42 5.55 -7.14
C ASP A 384 -6.33 6.84 -8.01
N ARG A 385 -6.73 6.77 -9.29
CA ARG A 385 -7.17 7.89 -10.16
C ARG A 385 -6.29 9.16 -10.36
N GLU A 386 -5.18 9.35 -9.64
CA GLU A 386 -4.25 10.47 -9.81
C GLU A 386 -2.89 9.93 -10.28
N PHE A 387 -2.45 10.36 -11.47
CA PHE A 387 -1.19 9.94 -12.08
C PHE A 387 -0.05 10.88 -11.67
N TYR A 388 1.03 10.33 -11.11
CA TYR A 388 2.28 11.06 -10.84
C TYR A 388 3.48 10.38 -11.55
N LEU A 389 3.43 10.33 -12.88
CA LEU A 389 4.58 10.01 -13.73
C LEU A 389 5.21 11.31 -14.23
N ASP A 390 6.53 11.46 -14.10
CA ASP A 390 7.20 12.63 -14.65
C ASP A 390 7.23 12.57 -16.20
N PRO A 391 7.15 13.72 -16.90
CA PRO A 391 7.05 13.75 -18.35
C PRO A 391 8.21 13.08 -19.11
N GLU A 392 9.41 13.05 -18.51
CA GLU A 392 10.62 12.48 -19.12
C GLU A 392 10.54 10.95 -19.12
N THR A 393 10.23 10.34 -17.97
CA THR A 393 10.02 8.90 -17.86
C THR A 393 8.81 8.45 -18.70
N ALA A 394 7.75 9.27 -18.78
CA ALA A 394 6.62 8.99 -19.66
C ALA A 394 7.03 8.91 -21.13
N TYR A 395 7.90 9.83 -21.57
CA TYR A 395 8.47 9.80 -22.92
C TYR A 395 9.35 8.56 -23.13
N GLU A 396 10.26 8.23 -22.20
CA GLU A 396 11.14 7.06 -22.33
C GLU A 396 10.34 5.75 -22.49
N VAL A 397 9.24 5.59 -21.74
CA VAL A 397 8.33 4.46 -21.90
C VAL A 397 7.65 4.49 -23.27
N ALA A 398 7.09 5.64 -23.66
CA ALA A 398 6.39 5.81 -24.93
C ALA A 398 7.29 5.59 -26.16
N ALA A 399 8.57 5.93 -26.04
CA ALA A 399 9.62 5.76 -27.05
C ALA A 399 10.38 4.43 -26.91
N GLY A 400 9.83 3.43 -26.20
CA GLY A 400 10.40 2.07 -26.16
C GLY A 400 11.75 1.94 -25.45
N MET A 401 12.23 2.98 -24.77
CA MET A 401 13.53 2.96 -24.07
C MET A 401 13.44 2.20 -22.73
N GLN A 402 12.23 2.07 -22.17
CA GLN A 402 11.97 1.48 -20.85
C GLN A 402 10.99 0.29 -20.92
N LEU A 403 11.20 -0.66 -21.85
CA LEU A 403 10.31 -1.81 -22.04
C LEU A 403 10.19 -2.73 -20.81
N ALA A 404 11.21 -2.78 -19.97
CA ALA A 404 11.18 -3.56 -18.72
C ALA A 404 10.06 -3.10 -17.76
N ILE A 405 9.73 -1.82 -17.76
CA ILE A 405 8.62 -1.25 -16.97
C ILE A 405 7.28 -1.81 -17.47
N LEU A 406 7.10 -1.81 -18.79
CA LEU A 406 5.88 -2.31 -19.43
C LEU A 406 5.68 -3.81 -19.18
N GLU A 407 6.75 -4.61 -19.23
CA GLU A 407 6.69 -6.05 -18.93
C GLU A 407 6.22 -6.31 -17.49
N ARG A 408 6.70 -5.50 -16.53
CA ARG A 408 6.25 -5.58 -15.14
C ARG A 408 4.78 -5.26 -14.97
N VAL A 409 4.28 -4.19 -15.61
CA VAL A 409 2.86 -3.82 -15.59
C VAL A 409 1.99 -4.96 -16.11
N ARG A 410 2.41 -5.59 -17.21
CA ARG A 410 1.69 -6.75 -17.78
C ARG A 410 1.67 -7.94 -16.82
N SER A 411 2.73 -8.13 -16.03
CA SER A 411 2.83 -9.21 -15.05
C SER A 411 2.10 -8.95 -13.73
N SER A 412 1.76 -7.70 -13.40
CA SER A 412 1.18 -7.32 -12.10
C SER A 412 -0.34 -7.45 -12.02
N GLY A 413 -1.02 -7.82 -13.12
CA GLY A 413 -2.47 -7.94 -13.19
C GLY A 413 -3.24 -6.62 -13.32
N LEU A 414 -2.53 -5.49 -13.49
CA LEU A 414 -3.13 -4.19 -13.74
C LEU A 414 -3.67 -4.05 -15.17
N ASP A 415 -4.69 -3.21 -15.35
CA ASP A 415 -5.18 -2.85 -16.68
C ASP A 415 -4.12 -2.05 -17.45
N THR A 416 -3.38 -2.75 -18.31
CA THR A 416 -2.29 -2.18 -19.10
C THR A 416 -2.78 -1.03 -19.99
N ASN A 417 -4.03 -1.06 -20.49
CA ASN A 417 -4.55 0.01 -21.33
C ASN A 417 -4.80 1.29 -20.54
N LEU A 418 -5.31 1.16 -19.31
CA LEU A 418 -5.51 2.29 -18.42
C LEU A 418 -4.17 2.93 -18.04
N TRP A 419 -3.15 2.11 -17.77
CA TRP A 419 -1.80 2.59 -17.47
C TRP A 419 -1.17 3.33 -18.67
N LEU A 420 -1.22 2.74 -19.88
CA LEU A 420 -0.69 3.38 -21.09
C LEU A 420 -1.39 4.70 -21.40
N LYS A 421 -2.69 4.82 -21.09
CA LYS A 421 -3.41 6.10 -21.17
C LYS A 421 -2.84 7.13 -20.19
N GLY A 422 -2.52 6.70 -18.97
CA GLY A 422 -1.83 7.50 -17.97
C GLY A 422 -0.45 8.00 -18.41
N VAL A 423 0.35 7.12 -19.03
CA VAL A 423 1.64 7.48 -19.65
C VAL A 423 1.42 8.59 -20.68
N GLY A 424 0.42 8.43 -21.55
CA GLY A 424 0.01 9.46 -22.51
C GLY A 424 -0.34 10.80 -21.87
N MET A 425 -1.09 10.80 -20.76
CA MET A 425 -1.52 12.02 -20.07
C MET A 425 -0.38 12.74 -19.31
N ALA A 426 0.62 12.00 -18.85
CA ALA A 426 1.76 12.55 -18.10
C ALA A 426 2.78 13.27 -19.00
N MET A 427 2.82 12.95 -20.30
CA MET A 427 3.74 13.58 -21.24
C MET A 427 3.41 15.05 -21.51
N ASN A 428 4.46 15.86 -21.67
CA ASN A 428 4.35 17.25 -22.10
C ASN A 428 4.31 17.36 -23.63
N TRP A 429 3.21 16.90 -24.25
CA TRP A 429 3.04 16.87 -25.71
C TRP A 429 3.38 18.18 -26.44
N PRO A 430 3.03 19.37 -25.93
CA PRO A 430 3.40 20.63 -26.58
C PRO A 430 4.91 20.88 -26.67
N ALA A 431 5.70 20.33 -25.74
CA ALA A 431 7.14 20.55 -25.65
C ALA A 431 7.96 19.54 -26.46
N LEU A 432 7.39 18.40 -26.86
CA LEU A 432 8.13 17.36 -27.59
C LEU A 432 8.60 17.85 -28.96
N THR A 433 9.82 17.49 -29.35
CA THR A 433 10.38 17.73 -30.69
C THR A 433 9.76 16.82 -31.74
N ARG A 434 9.98 17.12 -33.02
CA ARG A 434 9.50 16.24 -34.12
C ARG A 434 10.17 14.86 -34.10
N ALA A 435 11.43 14.78 -33.67
CA ALA A 435 12.15 13.51 -33.56
C ALA A 435 11.53 12.64 -32.46
N GLU A 436 11.31 13.21 -31.28
CA GLU A 436 10.69 12.50 -30.14
C GLU A 436 9.29 11.98 -30.48
N VAL A 437 8.48 12.77 -31.20
CA VAL A 437 7.17 12.31 -31.68
C VAL A 437 7.29 11.15 -32.66
N GLN A 438 8.27 11.21 -33.57
CA GLN A 438 8.52 10.13 -34.53
C GLN A 438 8.96 8.84 -33.82
N ASP A 439 9.77 8.93 -32.78
CA ASP A 439 10.20 7.79 -31.97
C ASP A 439 8.97 7.10 -31.34
N ILE A 440 8.09 7.87 -30.68
CA ILE A 440 6.84 7.36 -30.08
C ILE A 440 5.97 6.63 -31.11
N MET A 441 5.79 7.22 -32.31
CA MET A 441 4.97 6.63 -33.37
C MET A 441 5.58 5.35 -33.96
N THR A 442 6.91 5.26 -33.97
CA THR A 442 7.65 4.15 -34.57
C THR A 442 7.65 2.95 -33.63
N GLU A 443 7.88 3.17 -32.34
CA GLU A 443 7.92 2.12 -31.33
C GLU A 443 6.53 1.56 -31.00
N ALA A 444 5.48 2.37 -31.19
CA ALA A 444 4.08 1.96 -31.05
C ALA A 444 3.75 1.28 -29.69
N VAL A 445 4.44 1.73 -28.62
CA VAL A 445 4.15 1.29 -27.24
C VAL A 445 2.78 1.80 -26.77
N LEU A 446 2.45 3.05 -27.11
CA LEU A 446 1.17 3.66 -26.80
C LEU A 446 0.11 3.27 -27.85
N PRO A 447 -1.16 3.11 -27.46
CA PRO A 447 -2.25 2.97 -28.41
C PRO A 447 -2.35 4.23 -29.29
N ASP A 448 -2.56 4.07 -30.61
CA ASP A 448 -2.66 5.19 -31.55
C ASP A 448 -3.66 6.27 -31.11
N THR A 449 -4.76 5.88 -30.47
CA THR A 449 -5.76 6.84 -29.96
C THR A 449 -5.19 7.75 -28.88
N VAL A 450 -4.31 7.23 -28.03
CA VAL A 450 -3.61 8.02 -26.99
C VAL A 450 -2.59 8.96 -27.63
N ILE A 451 -1.88 8.50 -28.67
CA ILE A 451 -0.96 9.34 -29.44
C ILE A 451 -1.72 10.49 -30.09
N LEU A 452 -2.83 10.20 -30.76
CA LEU A 452 -3.68 11.21 -31.40
C LEU A 452 -4.25 12.23 -30.40
N ASP A 453 -4.73 11.78 -29.23
CA ASP A 453 -5.18 12.67 -28.15
C ASP A 453 -4.05 13.63 -27.72
N GLY A 454 -2.82 13.11 -27.61
CA GLY A 454 -1.63 13.89 -27.30
C GLY A 454 -1.27 14.92 -28.38
N LEU A 455 -1.32 14.53 -29.65
CA LEU A 455 -1.07 15.43 -30.77
C LEU A 455 -2.08 16.58 -30.83
N ALA A 456 -3.31 16.39 -30.31
CA ALA A 456 -4.34 17.43 -30.31
C ALA A 456 -4.03 18.58 -29.34
N LEU A 457 -3.13 18.33 -28.36
CA LEU A 457 -2.63 19.34 -27.44
C LEU A 457 -1.52 20.21 -28.06
N ARG A 458 -0.97 19.82 -29.22
CA ARG A 458 0.08 20.58 -29.92
C ARG A 458 -0.52 21.72 -30.72
N GLN A 459 0.35 22.55 -31.31
CA GLN A 459 -0.08 23.54 -32.30
C GLN A 459 -0.86 22.85 -33.43
N PRO A 460 -2.06 23.34 -33.82
CA PRO A 460 -2.99 22.61 -34.69
C PRO A 460 -2.38 22.08 -35.99
N GLU A 461 -1.64 22.92 -36.71
CA GLU A 461 -1.00 22.53 -37.98
C GLU A 461 0.09 21.47 -37.81
N VAL A 462 0.85 21.55 -36.71
CA VAL A 462 1.90 20.58 -36.40
C VAL A 462 1.27 19.25 -35.98
N GLY A 463 0.26 19.28 -35.10
CA GLY A 463 -0.49 18.10 -34.68
C GLY A 463 -1.14 17.40 -35.87
N LYS A 464 -1.76 18.15 -36.79
CA LYS A 464 -2.39 17.64 -38.02
C LYS A 464 -1.37 16.94 -38.93
N GLN A 465 -0.21 17.55 -39.18
CA GLN A 465 0.84 16.95 -40.02
C GLN A 465 1.37 15.64 -39.43
N GLU A 466 1.62 15.59 -38.13
CA GLU A 466 2.11 14.38 -37.47
C GLU A 466 1.03 13.29 -37.39
N ALA A 467 -0.22 13.65 -37.12
CA ALA A 467 -1.36 12.71 -37.14
C ALA A 467 -1.53 12.05 -38.52
N GLN A 468 -1.35 12.81 -39.61
CA GLN A 468 -1.36 12.27 -40.97
C GLN A 468 -0.22 11.27 -41.23
N LYS A 469 0.96 11.46 -40.63
CA LYS A 469 2.03 10.47 -40.71
C LYS A 469 1.68 9.20 -39.93
N LEU A 470 1.14 9.34 -38.71
CA LEU A 470 0.69 8.21 -37.91
C LEU A 470 -0.32 7.34 -38.68
N LEU A 471 -1.30 7.96 -39.34
CA LEU A 471 -2.31 7.25 -40.15
C LEU A 471 -1.72 6.51 -41.36
N ARG A 472 -0.61 7.01 -41.93
CA ARG A 472 0.11 6.31 -43.01
C ARG A 472 0.91 5.12 -42.48
N LEU A 473 1.44 5.24 -41.27
CA LEU A 473 2.20 4.17 -40.61
C LEU A 473 1.27 3.07 -40.08
N HIS A 474 0.12 3.46 -39.53
CA HIS A 474 -0.83 2.57 -38.86
C HIS A 474 -2.26 2.81 -39.39
N PRO A 475 -2.60 2.32 -40.60
CA PRO A 475 -3.90 2.52 -41.21
C PRO A 475 -4.95 1.58 -40.60
N ALA A 476 -5.32 1.82 -39.34
CA ALA A 476 -6.36 1.07 -38.65
C ALA A 476 -7.69 1.85 -38.62
N PRO A 477 -8.85 1.18 -38.79
CA PRO A 477 -10.17 1.82 -38.72
C PRO A 477 -10.40 2.64 -37.44
N ARG A 478 -9.96 2.11 -36.30
CA ARG A 478 -10.12 2.79 -34.99
C ARG A 478 -9.30 4.09 -34.94
N THR A 479 -8.08 4.07 -35.47
CA THR A 479 -7.18 5.22 -35.54
C THR A 479 -7.73 6.29 -36.48
N LEU A 480 -8.23 5.90 -37.65
CA LEU A 480 -8.88 6.80 -38.60
C LEU A 480 -10.10 7.50 -37.99
N ASN A 481 -11.01 6.74 -37.39
CA ASN A 481 -12.21 7.28 -36.77
C ASN A 481 -11.88 8.26 -35.62
N HIS A 482 -10.85 7.97 -34.83
CA HIS A 482 -10.41 8.86 -33.76
C HIS A 482 -9.76 10.15 -34.30
N ALA A 483 -8.95 10.06 -35.35
CA ALA A 483 -8.34 11.22 -36.00
C ALA A 483 -9.37 12.17 -36.64
N ILE A 484 -10.46 11.62 -37.18
CA ILE A 484 -11.60 12.40 -37.69
C ILE A 484 -12.28 13.16 -36.54
N ARG A 485 -12.55 12.49 -35.41
CA ARG A 485 -13.17 13.14 -34.23
C ARG A 485 -12.34 14.28 -33.67
N LEU A 486 -11.01 14.19 -33.78
CA LEU A 486 -10.08 15.25 -33.38
C LEU A 486 -9.83 16.30 -34.49
N VAL A 487 -10.53 16.22 -35.62
CA VAL A 487 -10.47 17.17 -36.74
C VAL A 487 -9.07 17.23 -37.40
N PHE A 488 -8.28 16.16 -37.30
CA PHE A 488 -7.02 16.04 -38.04
C PHE A 488 -7.23 15.68 -39.51
N ILE A 489 -8.35 15.00 -39.79
CA ILE A 489 -8.78 14.67 -41.14
C ILE A 489 -10.12 15.36 -41.36
N GLU A 490 -10.18 16.14 -42.44
CA GLU A 490 -11.43 16.68 -42.92
C GLU A 490 -12.11 15.62 -43.77
N LEU A 491 -13.34 15.24 -43.42
CA LEU A 491 -14.11 14.27 -44.19
C LEU A 491 -14.73 14.96 -45.40
N ASP A 492 -14.06 14.84 -46.54
CA ASP A 492 -14.65 15.13 -47.83
C ASP A 492 -15.31 13.88 -48.43
N VAL A 493 -16.00 14.09 -49.56
CA VAL A 493 -16.72 13.02 -50.28
C VAL A 493 -15.80 11.89 -50.71
N ASP A 494 -14.59 12.21 -51.18
CA ASP A 494 -13.64 11.23 -51.66
C ASP A 494 -13.09 10.38 -50.51
N THR A 495 -12.80 11.00 -49.36
CA THR A 495 -12.36 10.33 -48.13
C THR A 495 -13.45 9.40 -47.59
N ILE A 496 -14.71 9.86 -47.57
CA ILE A 496 -15.84 9.01 -47.19
C ILE A 496 -15.94 7.83 -48.15
N ARG A 497 -15.86 8.05 -49.47
CA ARG A 497 -15.92 6.98 -50.47
C ARG A 497 -14.86 5.92 -50.25
N GLU A 498 -13.62 6.32 -50.01
CA GLU A 498 -12.49 5.41 -49.85
C GLU A 498 -12.56 4.60 -48.55
N ASN A 499 -13.29 5.09 -47.53
CA ASN A 499 -13.29 4.52 -46.19
C ASN A 499 -14.68 4.13 -45.68
N VAL A 500 -15.71 4.18 -46.54
CA VAL A 500 -17.13 4.04 -46.14
C VAL A 500 -17.42 2.74 -45.40
N ASP A 501 -16.63 1.69 -45.61
CA ASP A 501 -16.80 0.37 -44.98
C ASP A 501 -16.15 0.26 -43.59
N ILE A 502 -15.24 1.17 -43.24
CA ILE A 502 -14.48 1.15 -42.00
C ILE A 502 -14.79 2.33 -41.06
N LEU A 503 -15.48 3.35 -41.57
CA LEU A 503 -15.94 4.48 -40.76
C LEU A 503 -17.00 4.05 -39.74
N ASP A 504 -16.97 4.69 -38.57
CA ASP A 504 -17.95 4.51 -37.49
C ASP A 504 -19.35 4.98 -37.94
N PRO A 505 -20.43 4.21 -37.67
CA PRO A 505 -21.81 4.59 -37.95
C PRO A 505 -22.22 5.99 -37.48
N GLU A 506 -21.70 6.46 -36.35
CA GLU A 506 -21.99 7.81 -35.83
C GLU A 506 -21.33 8.88 -36.68
N ILE A 507 -20.06 8.70 -37.03
CA ILE A 507 -19.31 9.63 -37.90
C ILE A 507 -19.98 9.72 -39.27
N LEU A 508 -20.36 8.57 -39.84
CA LEU A 508 -21.14 8.54 -41.08
C LEU A 508 -22.46 9.30 -40.92
N GLY A 509 -23.19 9.07 -39.82
CA GLY A 509 -24.44 9.75 -39.50
C GLY A 509 -24.33 11.27 -39.49
N GLU A 510 -23.31 11.81 -38.81
CA GLU A 510 -23.03 13.25 -38.74
C GLU A 510 -22.74 13.86 -40.12
N HIS A 511 -22.09 13.09 -41.00
CA HIS A 511 -21.66 13.57 -42.32
C HIS A 511 -22.66 13.25 -43.45
N LEU A 512 -23.71 12.45 -43.20
CA LEU A 512 -24.77 12.17 -44.18
C LEU A 512 -25.46 13.46 -44.66
N ALA A 513 -25.68 14.38 -43.73
CA ALA A 513 -26.20 15.71 -43.99
C ALA A 513 -25.36 16.49 -45.00
N PHE A 514 -24.04 16.53 -44.76
CA PHE A 514 -23.07 17.18 -45.63
C PHE A 514 -23.04 16.52 -47.01
N MET A 515 -23.04 15.19 -47.08
CA MET A 515 -23.13 14.47 -48.35
C MET A 515 -24.41 14.84 -49.11
N LEU A 516 -25.56 14.89 -48.44
CA LEU A 516 -26.81 15.27 -49.11
C LEU A 516 -26.80 16.69 -49.67
N ASP A 517 -26.21 17.64 -48.94
CA ASP A 517 -26.11 19.02 -49.40
C ASP A 517 -25.22 19.11 -50.67
N GLN A 518 -24.25 18.20 -50.84
CA GLN A 518 -23.40 18.09 -52.04
C GLN A 518 -24.09 17.40 -53.24
N VAL A 519 -25.15 16.61 -53.04
CA VAL A 519 -25.90 15.94 -54.14
C VAL A 519 -26.33 16.95 -55.22
N SER A 520 -26.75 18.13 -54.78
CA SER A 520 -27.29 19.18 -55.65
C SER A 520 -26.22 19.93 -56.46
N THR A 521 -24.95 19.85 -56.06
CA THR A 521 -23.85 20.66 -56.60
C THR A 521 -22.82 19.85 -57.40
N THR A 522 -22.69 18.55 -57.15
CA THR A 522 -21.69 17.71 -57.81
C THR A 522 -22.15 17.18 -59.17
N LYS A 523 -21.39 17.49 -60.24
CA LYS A 523 -21.56 16.92 -61.59
C LYS A 523 -21.17 15.43 -61.71
N ASN A 524 -20.65 14.81 -60.65
CA ASN A 524 -20.14 13.43 -60.64
C ASN A 524 -21.14 12.44 -60.00
N GLY A 525 -22.34 12.32 -60.59
CA GLY A 525 -23.40 11.46 -60.07
C GLY A 525 -23.05 9.98 -59.96
N GLU A 526 -22.21 9.45 -60.85
CA GLU A 526 -21.92 8.02 -60.99
C GLU A 526 -21.25 7.37 -59.76
N TYR A 527 -20.39 8.10 -59.04
CA TYR A 527 -19.66 7.55 -57.86
C TYR A 527 -20.25 8.01 -56.52
N PHE A 528 -21.07 9.05 -56.54
CA PHE A 528 -21.56 9.70 -55.34
C PHE A 528 -22.74 8.95 -54.71
N ILE A 529 -23.67 8.50 -55.55
CA ILE A 529 -24.89 7.81 -55.12
C ILE A 529 -24.61 6.46 -54.44
N PRO A 530 -23.71 5.58 -54.96
CA PRO A 530 -23.35 4.34 -54.28
C PRO A 530 -22.75 4.55 -52.89
N THR A 531 -21.95 5.62 -52.73
CA THR A 531 -21.32 5.99 -51.46
C THR A 531 -22.35 6.48 -50.44
N LEU A 532 -23.24 7.38 -50.87
CA LEU A 532 -24.37 7.86 -50.05
C LEU A 532 -25.27 6.70 -49.61
N TRP A 533 -25.55 5.76 -50.51
CA TRP A 533 -26.35 4.58 -50.20
C TRP A 533 -25.67 3.72 -49.12
N THR A 534 -24.39 3.42 -49.30
CA THR A 534 -23.63 2.63 -48.33
C THR A 534 -23.57 3.33 -46.97
N ALA A 535 -23.35 4.65 -46.95
CA ALA A 535 -23.38 5.46 -45.74
C ALA A 535 -24.74 5.42 -45.03
N LEU A 536 -25.86 5.59 -45.76
CA LEU A 536 -27.22 5.50 -45.21
C LEU A 536 -27.51 4.14 -44.56
N THR A 537 -26.97 3.06 -45.13
CA THR A 537 -27.21 1.69 -44.64
C THR A 537 -26.36 1.33 -43.42
N ARG A 538 -25.23 2.01 -43.24
CA ARG A 538 -24.28 1.79 -42.13
C ARG A 538 -24.48 2.78 -40.99
N ALA A 539 -25.02 3.97 -41.25
CA ALA A 539 -25.29 4.98 -40.23
C ALA A 539 -26.28 4.47 -39.17
N GLY A 540 -26.16 5.00 -37.96
CA GLY A 540 -27.07 4.66 -36.85
C GLY A 540 -28.52 5.00 -37.19
N GLN A 541 -29.46 4.13 -36.78
CA GLN A 541 -30.90 4.28 -37.06
C GLN A 541 -31.44 5.68 -36.68
N SER A 542 -31.00 6.22 -35.54
CA SER A 542 -31.40 7.55 -35.07
C SER A 542 -31.03 8.67 -36.05
N TRP A 543 -29.84 8.60 -36.65
CA TRP A 543 -29.37 9.56 -37.64
C TRP A 543 -30.17 9.48 -38.93
N VAL A 544 -30.41 8.26 -39.43
CA VAL A 544 -31.18 8.05 -40.65
C VAL A 544 -32.64 8.48 -40.46
N GLU A 545 -33.25 8.16 -39.32
CA GLU A 545 -34.60 8.65 -38.98
C GLU A 545 -34.65 10.17 -38.82
N GLY A 546 -33.64 10.76 -38.18
CA GLY A 546 -33.52 12.22 -38.03
C GLY A 546 -33.48 12.91 -39.39
N LEU A 547 -32.68 12.37 -40.31
CA LEU A 547 -32.58 12.85 -41.69
C LEU A 547 -33.89 12.68 -42.47
N LEU A 548 -34.58 11.55 -42.30
CA LEU A 548 -35.88 11.30 -42.92
C LEU A 548 -36.99 12.18 -42.34
N ARG A 549 -36.88 12.61 -41.08
CA ARG A 549 -37.82 13.56 -40.46
C ARG A 549 -37.50 15.01 -40.79
N ASP A 550 -36.28 15.33 -41.20
CA ASP A 550 -35.88 16.68 -41.60
C ASP A 550 -36.55 17.11 -42.92
N ARG A 551 -37.63 17.90 -42.78
CA ARG A 551 -38.43 18.41 -43.91
C ARG A 551 -37.61 19.17 -44.94
N ASN A 552 -36.51 19.82 -44.54
CA ASN A 552 -35.68 20.60 -45.46
C ASN A 552 -34.77 19.72 -46.32
N ARG A 553 -34.42 18.53 -45.82
CA ARG A 553 -33.48 17.60 -46.47
C ARG A 553 -34.13 16.45 -47.21
N ARG A 554 -35.41 16.16 -46.91
CA ARG A 554 -36.22 15.17 -47.67
C ARG A 554 -36.20 15.38 -49.19
N PRO A 555 -36.31 16.62 -49.72
CA PRO A 555 -36.22 16.86 -51.16
C PRO A 555 -34.89 16.37 -51.76
N ALA A 556 -33.77 16.78 -51.16
CA ALA A 556 -32.43 16.43 -51.62
C ALA A 556 -32.16 14.92 -51.53
N LEU A 557 -32.63 14.27 -50.45
CA LEU A 557 -32.56 12.82 -50.29
C LEU A 557 -33.38 12.08 -51.36
N CYS A 558 -34.60 12.54 -51.64
CA CYS A 558 -35.43 11.97 -52.70
C CYS A 558 -34.81 12.17 -54.09
N ASP A 559 -34.19 13.32 -54.33
CA ASP A 559 -33.49 13.61 -55.59
C ASP A 559 -32.22 12.75 -55.75
N ALA A 560 -31.49 12.49 -54.66
CA ALA A 560 -30.37 11.55 -54.67
C ALA A 560 -30.82 10.12 -55.01
N ILE A 561 -31.91 9.67 -54.40
CA ILE A 561 -32.51 8.35 -54.67
C ILE A 561 -32.99 8.27 -56.12
N LYS A 562 -33.61 9.34 -56.63
CA LYS A 562 -33.98 9.45 -58.03
C LYS A 562 -32.78 9.24 -58.95
N LEU A 563 -31.65 9.92 -58.72
CA LEU A 563 -30.44 9.76 -59.53
C LEU A 563 -29.96 8.29 -59.54
N GLY A 564 -30.07 7.60 -58.40
CA GLY A 564 -29.82 6.17 -58.30
C GLY A 564 -30.80 5.27 -59.07
N LEU A 565 -32.02 5.75 -59.32
CA LEU A 565 -33.04 5.05 -60.12
C LEU A 565 -32.87 5.31 -61.62
N GLU A 566 -32.26 6.43 -62.03
CA GLU A 566 -32.02 6.78 -63.44
C GLU A 566 -30.76 6.12 -64.01
N ASP A 567 -29.76 5.82 -63.18
CA ASP A 567 -28.48 5.28 -63.60
C ASP A 567 -28.46 3.74 -63.56
N GLU A 568 -28.57 3.11 -64.74
CA GLU A 568 -28.56 1.66 -64.94
C GLU A 568 -27.23 0.99 -64.51
N THR A 569 -26.15 1.77 -64.34
CA THR A 569 -24.85 1.26 -63.87
C THR A 569 -24.78 1.11 -62.35
N ILE A 570 -25.68 1.78 -61.63
CA ILE A 570 -25.80 1.68 -60.17
C ILE A 570 -26.53 0.38 -59.84
N LYS A 571 -25.73 -0.67 -59.61
CA LYS A 571 -26.24 -1.93 -59.07
C LYS A 571 -26.76 -1.67 -57.66
N TRP A 572 -28.08 -1.58 -57.51
CA TRP A 572 -28.77 -1.57 -56.22
C TRP A 572 -28.35 -2.82 -55.43
N ASN A 573 -27.33 -2.68 -54.58
CA ASN A 573 -26.75 -3.76 -53.81
C ASN A 573 -27.84 -4.28 -52.85
N ARG A 574 -28.50 -5.38 -53.24
CA ARG A 574 -29.69 -5.92 -52.57
C ARG A 574 -29.52 -6.11 -51.05
N PRO A 575 -28.39 -6.67 -50.55
CA PRO A 575 -28.06 -6.65 -49.13
C PRO A 575 -28.15 -5.28 -48.45
N ALA A 576 -27.64 -4.22 -49.09
CA ALA A 576 -27.68 -2.86 -48.54
C ALA A 576 -29.13 -2.34 -48.50
N VAL A 577 -29.91 -2.55 -49.56
CA VAL A 577 -31.34 -2.14 -49.60
C VAL A 577 -32.16 -2.83 -48.52
N ASP A 578 -31.99 -4.15 -48.38
CA ASP A 578 -32.67 -4.92 -47.35
C ASP A 578 -32.26 -4.44 -45.95
N LYS A 579 -30.98 -4.14 -45.73
CA LYS A 579 -30.47 -3.61 -44.46
C LYS A 579 -31.00 -2.21 -44.14
N LEU A 580 -31.07 -1.31 -45.12
CA LEU A 580 -31.68 0.01 -44.92
C LEU A 580 -33.16 -0.12 -44.55
N ARG A 581 -33.91 -0.98 -45.26
CA ARG A 581 -35.32 -1.27 -44.97
C ARG A 581 -35.52 -1.83 -43.57
N GLU A 582 -34.63 -2.71 -43.12
CA GLU A 582 -34.62 -3.23 -41.75
C GLU A 582 -34.32 -2.13 -40.73
N ASN A 583 -33.35 -1.25 -41.01
CA ASN A 583 -32.93 -0.19 -40.10
C ASN A 583 -34.00 0.89 -39.87
N ILE A 584 -34.69 1.36 -40.92
CA ILE A 584 -35.65 2.48 -40.81
C ILE A 584 -37.12 2.03 -40.72
N GLY A 585 -37.35 0.72 -40.82
CA GLY A 585 -38.67 0.13 -40.86
C GLY A 585 -39.35 0.21 -42.23
N GLU A 586 -40.21 -0.77 -42.49
CA GLU A 586 -40.84 -1.00 -43.79
C GLU A 586 -41.69 0.19 -44.26
N ASN A 587 -42.48 0.80 -43.37
CA ASN A 587 -43.33 1.94 -43.70
C ASN A 587 -42.51 3.19 -44.10
N THR A 588 -41.45 3.50 -43.35
CA THR A 588 -40.60 4.67 -43.62
C THR A 588 -39.82 4.47 -44.91
N PHE A 589 -39.33 3.24 -45.14
CA PHE A 589 -38.68 2.87 -46.38
C PHE A 589 -39.63 2.99 -47.59
N HIS A 590 -40.88 2.54 -47.48
CA HIS A 590 -41.87 2.72 -48.56
C HIS A 590 -42.16 4.20 -48.83
N ARG A 591 -42.30 5.04 -47.79
CA ARG A 591 -42.47 6.50 -47.96
C ARG A 591 -41.30 7.12 -48.71
N LEU A 592 -40.07 6.74 -48.35
CA LEU A 592 -38.85 7.22 -49.01
C LEU A 592 -38.84 6.90 -50.51
N ILE A 593 -39.07 5.63 -50.87
CA ILE A 593 -39.07 5.20 -52.28
C ILE A 593 -40.23 5.82 -53.06
N LEU A 594 -41.44 5.82 -52.50
CA LEU A 594 -42.61 6.41 -53.15
C LEU A 594 -42.48 7.92 -53.31
N GLY A 595 -41.89 8.60 -52.33
CA GLY A 595 -41.63 10.04 -52.39
C GLY A 595 -40.63 10.41 -53.49
N ALA A 596 -39.54 9.66 -53.61
CA ALA A 596 -38.56 9.83 -54.69
C ALA A 596 -39.20 9.62 -56.07
N VAL A 597 -39.99 8.57 -56.24
CA VAL A 597 -40.74 8.30 -57.49
C VAL A 597 -41.77 9.41 -57.78
N ALA A 598 -42.44 9.95 -56.75
CA ALA A 598 -43.40 11.04 -56.90
C ALA A 598 -42.74 12.31 -57.44
N ARG A 599 -41.62 12.70 -56.82
CA ARG A 599 -40.83 13.86 -57.25
C ARG A 599 -40.30 13.66 -58.66
N PHE A 600 -39.79 12.48 -58.98
CA PHE A 600 -39.32 12.18 -60.32
C PHE A 600 -40.41 12.41 -61.37
N ARG A 601 -41.61 11.90 -61.12
CA ARG A 601 -42.76 12.07 -62.03
C ARG A 601 -43.24 13.50 -62.13
N ASP A 602 -43.27 14.24 -61.03
CA ASP A 602 -43.63 15.66 -61.02
C ASP A 602 -42.64 16.48 -61.88
N ILE A 603 -41.35 16.14 -61.85
CA ILE A 603 -40.34 16.72 -62.75
C ILE A 603 -40.61 16.34 -64.21
N LEU A 604 -40.88 15.06 -64.51
CA LEU A 604 -41.18 14.60 -65.87
C LEU A 604 -42.43 15.29 -66.45
N ARG A 605 -43.49 15.48 -65.65
CA ARG A 605 -44.70 16.23 -66.07
C ARG A 605 -44.42 17.69 -66.44
N ARG A 606 -43.39 18.28 -65.83
CA ARG A 606 -42.96 19.65 -66.10
C ARG A 606 -41.97 19.73 -67.27
N SER A 607 -41.46 18.60 -67.74
CA SER A 607 -40.58 18.55 -68.92
C SER A 607 -41.41 18.54 -70.21
N PRO A 608 -41.18 19.48 -71.14
CA PRO A 608 -41.92 19.56 -72.40
C PRO A 608 -41.69 18.37 -73.34
N GLU A 609 -40.72 17.49 -73.04
CA GLU A 609 -40.37 16.31 -73.84
C GLU A 609 -41.19 15.06 -73.48
N PHE A 610 -41.96 15.09 -72.39
CA PHE A 610 -42.74 13.94 -71.92
C PHE A 610 -44.25 14.19 -72.05
N ASP A 611 -44.88 13.59 -73.07
CA ASP A 611 -46.30 13.73 -73.36
C ASP A 611 -47.15 12.89 -72.40
N GLY A 612 -47.57 13.50 -71.29
CA GLY A 612 -48.86 13.30 -70.62
C GLY A 612 -49.21 11.99 -69.89
N GLU A 613 -48.68 10.81 -70.26
CA GLU A 613 -49.24 9.53 -69.76
C GLU A 613 -48.21 8.50 -69.29
N THR A 614 -47.39 8.84 -68.29
CA THR A 614 -46.82 7.81 -67.42
C THR A 614 -47.73 7.63 -66.21
N SER A 615 -48.53 6.56 -66.17
CA SER A 615 -49.31 6.20 -64.97
C SER A 615 -48.37 6.03 -63.75
N TRP A 616 -48.86 6.23 -62.52
CA TRP A 616 -48.09 6.00 -61.27
C TRP A 616 -47.48 4.60 -61.20
N VAL A 617 -48.14 3.63 -61.84
CA VAL A 617 -47.68 2.24 -62.00
C VAL A 617 -46.64 2.12 -63.12
N ASN A 618 -46.75 2.94 -64.17
CA ASN A 618 -45.83 2.96 -65.30
C ASN A 618 -44.54 3.70 -65.00
N VAL A 619 -44.45 4.62 -64.02
CA VAL A 619 -43.14 5.22 -63.65
C VAL A 619 -42.26 4.21 -62.91
N ILE A 620 -42.85 3.42 -62.01
CA ILE A 620 -42.19 2.25 -61.40
C ILE A 620 -41.83 1.20 -62.48
N GLY A 621 -42.62 1.13 -63.57
CA GLY A 621 -42.36 0.28 -64.73
C GLY A 621 -41.53 0.91 -65.87
N ALA A 622 -41.25 2.21 -65.89
CA ALA A 622 -40.54 2.92 -66.97
C ALA A 622 -39.16 3.39 -66.52
N ALA A 623 -38.94 3.55 -65.21
CA ALA A 623 -37.62 3.42 -64.59
C ALA A 623 -37.06 1.97 -64.70
N SER A 624 -37.80 1.07 -65.36
CA SER A 624 -37.45 -0.34 -65.53
C SER A 624 -36.97 -0.71 -66.93
N SER A 625 -36.44 0.26 -67.72
CA SER A 625 -35.58 -0.12 -68.86
C SER A 625 -34.36 -0.93 -68.39
N SER A 626 -33.99 -0.83 -67.11
CA SER A 626 -33.23 -1.87 -66.40
C SER A 626 -33.61 -1.93 -64.90
N GLU A 627 -34.22 -3.04 -64.47
CA GLU A 627 -34.16 -3.58 -63.09
C GLU A 627 -34.21 -2.63 -61.85
N VAL A 628 -35.12 -1.64 -61.78
CA VAL A 628 -35.70 -1.30 -60.46
C VAL A 628 -36.67 -2.42 -60.10
N ASP A 629 -36.08 -3.53 -59.65
CA ASP A 629 -36.77 -4.74 -59.23
C ASP A 629 -37.88 -4.34 -58.26
N LEU A 630 -39.15 -4.70 -58.53
CA LEU A 630 -40.28 -4.51 -57.60
C LEU A 630 -39.94 -5.03 -56.18
N ARG A 631 -38.92 -5.89 -56.08
CA ARG A 631 -38.30 -6.39 -54.85
C ARG A 631 -37.62 -5.34 -53.97
N VAL A 632 -37.36 -4.11 -54.43
CA VAL A 632 -36.97 -2.99 -53.54
C VAL A 632 -38.05 -2.78 -52.47
N LEU A 633 -39.32 -3.00 -52.80
CA LEU A 633 -40.45 -2.96 -51.86
C LEU A 633 -40.53 -4.18 -50.92
N GLY A 634 -39.71 -5.23 -51.12
CA GLY A 634 -39.73 -6.46 -50.30
C GLY A 634 -39.31 -7.74 -51.06
N LYS A 635 -38.74 -8.73 -50.35
CA LYS A 635 -38.21 -10.01 -50.90
C LYS A 635 -39.19 -10.83 -51.80
N LYS A 636 -40.49 -10.54 -51.80
CA LYS A 636 -41.56 -11.22 -52.57
C LYS A 636 -42.66 -10.28 -53.09
N ALA A 637 -42.37 -9.00 -53.34
CA ALA A 637 -43.39 -8.06 -53.78
C ALA A 637 -43.96 -8.46 -55.17
N THR A 638 -45.22 -8.89 -55.20
CA THR A 638 -45.94 -9.14 -56.45
C THR A 638 -46.43 -7.81 -57.04
N PRO A 639 -46.80 -7.76 -58.33
CA PRO A 639 -47.51 -6.60 -58.90
C PRO A 639 -48.78 -6.23 -58.13
N ALA A 640 -49.41 -7.18 -57.41
CA ALA A 640 -50.55 -6.93 -56.54
C ALA A 640 -50.14 -6.22 -55.23
N ASP A 641 -48.98 -6.56 -54.65
CA ASP A 641 -48.43 -5.89 -53.46
C ASP A 641 -48.02 -4.45 -53.76
N ALA A 642 -47.38 -4.23 -54.92
CA ALA A 642 -47.09 -2.89 -55.41
C ALA A 642 -48.39 -2.08 -55.57
N ARG A 643 -49.42 -2.63 -56.25
CA ARG A 643 -50.72 -1.96 -56.34
C ARG A 643 -51.37 -1.68 -54.99
N ARG A 644 -51.19 -2.55 -53.98
CA ARG A 644 -51.70 -2.36 -52.62
C ARG A 644 -50.99 -1.22 -51.91
N ILE A 645 -49.67 -1.15 -51.98
CA ILE A 645 -48.85 -0.08 -51.40
C ILE A 645 -49.17 1.26 -52.09
N LEU A 646 -49.25 1.28 -53.42
CA LEU A 646 -49.59 2.46 -54.21
C LEU A 646 -51.03 2.95 -53.97
N LYS A 647 -51.95 2.05 -53.59
CA LYS A 647 -53.31 2.43 -53.15
C LYS A 647 -53.34 2.98 -51.73
N ALA A 648 -52.45 2.51 -50.86
CA ALA A 648 -52.39 2.93 -49.46
C ALA A 648 -51.72 4.30 -49.28
N THR A 649 -50.86 4.72 -50.21
CA THR A 649 -50.21 6.03 -50.19
C THR A 649 -50.48 6.77 -51.51
N PRO A 650 -51.47 7.68 -51.55
CA PRO A 650 -51.76 8.48 -52.73
C PRO A 650 -50.53 9.26 -53.21
N GLU A 651 -50.36 9.41 -54.52
CA GLU A 651 -49.26 10.16 -55.15
C GLU A 651 -49.10 11.57 -54.56
N ALA A 652 -50.21 12.29 -54.36
CA ALA A 652 -50.19 13.63 -53.78
C ALA A 652 -49.63 13.62 -52.33
N THR A 653 -49.92 12.57 -51.56
CA THR A 653 -49.39 12.40 -50.19
C THR A 653 -47.90 12.05 -50.21
N ALA A 654 -47.47 11.18 -51.13
CA ALA A 654 -46.06 10.85 -51.31
C ALA A 654 -45.24 12.08 -51.77
N LEU A 655 -45.77 12.87 -52.70
CA LEU A 655 -45.15 14.11 -53.18
C LEU A 655 -45.08 15.18 -52.08
N ALA A 656 -46.17 15.39 -51.34
CA ALA A 656 -46.19 16.31 -50.20
C ALA A 656 -45.18 15.89 -49.12
N TRP A 657 -45.06 14.59 -48.82
CA TRP A 657 -44.05 14.09 -47.90
C TRP A 657 -42.62 14.33 -48.40
N ALA A 658 -42.36 14.04 -49.68
CA ALA A 658 -41.05 14.22 -50.31
C ALA A 658 -40.61 15.69 -50.39
N ASN A 659 -41.57 16.61 -50.51
CA ASN A 659 -41.34 18.05 -50.47
C ASN A 659 -41.20 18.60 -49.03
N GLY A 660 -41.36 17.76 -48.00
CA GLY A 660 -41.31 18.19 -46.59
C GLY A 660 -42.59 18.87 -46.09
N GLU A 661 -43.71 18.76 -46.81
CA GLU A 661 -44.98 19.43 -46.48
C GLU A 661 -45.79 18.66 -45.42
N THR A 662 -45.60 17.35 -45.32
CA THR A 662 -46.34 16.44 -44.40
C THR A 662 -45.39 15.41 -43.77
N ASP A 663 -45.72 14.83 -42.61
CA ASP A 663 -44.86 13.89 -41.86
C ASP A 663 -45.07 12.39 -42.17
#